data_AF-A0A5R8KDQ5-F1
#
_entry.id   AF-A0A5R8KDQ5-F1
#
_cell.length_a   1.000
_cell.length_b   1.000
_cell.length_c   1.000
_cell.angle_alpha   90.00
_cell.angle_beta   90.00
_cell.angle_gamma   90.00
#
_symmetry.space_group_name_H-M   'P 1'
#
loop_
_entity.id
_entity.type
_entity.pdbx_description
1 polymer ?
#
loop_
_entity_poly.entity_id
_entity_poly.type
_entity_poly.pdbx_seq_one_letter_code
_entity_poly.pdbx_strand_id
1 'polypeptide(L)'
;MTNKSTPIIVAGMHRSGTSLVASLLSALGANMGQKLLAADERNPRGYFEDVDFLDFQRRLLADHCLPDDNGHPDWGWTESEQLDQQGIKAYGEYARKLLITQTEGRGLWGWKDPRTTLLLDFWNALLDNAVYILVYRFPWDVADSLQRIGEPLFTRHPDYAYRIWRFYNQHLLDFYRKNSSKCLLVSVNALQQNPNQLATLIHNKFKLELSSVDLTGLYEKDLLARTDAEDPLIDLVAATYPQCTNLLEQLDDLADLSSYGLWRVNPLKFISGTSQDQLSSIPVKVSVIIPCFNDGRFLIDAIASVERFAPENCELILVNDGSNEKVTLEILETLAETGYRILNQENLGLSAARNAGIHQASGCYILPLDADNRLRAGFIESAIKELESSSTTGVVYGYRQFFGLKTGTDEVGEFNLEEMLKFNYIDACAVFRRQVWDDCKGYDQNMSPLEDWDLWIGAAEKGWRFHRLTLVTFDYRIRPESLLSMVDDAALVERLFAAMIEKHYELYQPRLIKQLAEMKRNSAHLTASVRRLSDENDRLRGELLTTSTTHGQSPQPVEHGGYAGNPIAQDRHTMKQGQTIAPPLLDDLVNETISGSRDVRVGDRFLLKGIIPKWAADSLRLICLWESLLDQRLNAIQAIHFVADDGKLLGGADHPQDENNRFIRQGQVWVDIATMSNTQLSHAKYLGFGIYMLGGELMPIENGVRDWNNRRLLVDILAETAPPDSFPQERTSNPHSSNTTSTS
;
A
#
# COMPACT_ATOMS: atom_id res chain seq x y z
N MET A 1 -17.64 26.43 41.19
CA MET A 1 -17.20 25.06 40.83
C MET A 1 -17.84 24.76 39.48
N THR A 2 -17.12 25.01 38.40
CA THR A 2 -17.58 24.68 37.05
C THR A 2 -17.54 23.15 36.90
N ASN A 3 -18.66 22.55 36.50
CA ASN A 3 -18.82 21.12 36.33
C ASN A 3 -17.87 20.65 35.22
N LYS A 4 -16.66 20.19 35.55
CA LYS A 4 -15.70 19.69 34.56
C LYS A 4 -16.26 18.40 33.98
N SER A 5 -16.66 18.44 32.72
CA SER A 5 -17.11 17.24 32.01
C SER A 5 -16.00 16.18 31.99
N THR A 6 -16.38 14.91 32.09
CA THR A 6 -15.48 13.75 32.07
C THR A 6 -15.26 13.29 30.63
N PRO A 7 -14.03 13.42 30.08
CA PRO A 7 -13.77 12.94 28.72
C PRO A 7 -13.74 11.41 28.65
N ILE A 8 -14.36 10.86 27.60
CA ILE A 8 -14.26 9.45 27.23
C ILE A 8 -13.26 9.32 26.07
N ILE A 9 -12.15 8.61 26.29
CA ILE A 9 -11.10 8.43 25.29
C ILE A 9 -11.16 6.99 24.77
N VAL A 10 -11.31 6.82 23.46
CA VAL A 10 -11.26 5.49 22.82
C VAL A 10 -9.88 5.25 22.25
N ALA A 11 -9.20 4.22 22.73
CA ALA A 11 -7.87 3.81 22.28
C ALA A 11 -7.88 2.33 21.88
N GLY A 12 -7.06 1.98 20.91
CA GLY A 12 -6.92 0.65 20.34
C GLY A 12 -6.16 0.73 19.02
N MET A 13 -5.53 -0.35 18.59
CA MET A 13 -4.79 -0.37 17.31
C MET A 13 -5.73 -0.04 16.12
N HIS A 14 -5.16 0.49 15.04
CA HIS A 14 -5.83 0.66 13.75
C HIS A 14 -6.56 -0.62 13.36
N ARG A 15 -7.77 -0.49 12.80
CA ARG A 15 -8.62 -1.61 12.36
C ARG A 15 -9.04 -2.61 13.46
N SER A 16 -8.78 -2.31 14.73
CA SER A 16 -9.28 -3.10 15.87
C SER A 16 -10.74 -2.79 16.24
N GLY A 17 -11.44 -1.94 15.49
CA GLY A 17 -12.84 -1.59 15.75
C GLY A 17 -13.06 -0.38 16.68
N THR A 18 -12.04 0.47 16.86
CA THR A 18 -12.15 1.73 17.61
C THR A 18 -13.22 2.66 17.02
N SER A 19 -13.41 2.70 15.69
CA SER A 19 -14.48 3.48 15.04
C SER A 19 -15.87 2.98 15.39
N LEU A 20 -16.06 1.65 15.50
CA LEU A 20 -17.32 1.07 15.94
C LEU A 20 -17.64 1.55 17.37
N VAL A 21 -16.68 1.43 18.29
CA VAL A 21 -16.86 1.88 19.67
C VAL A 21 -17.17 3.37 19.76
N ALA A 22 -16.47 4.21 18.99
CA ALA A 22 -16.77 5.65 18.93
C ALA A 22 -18.18 5.94 18.39
N SER A 23 -18.62 5.22 17.36
CA SER A 23 -19.99 5.36 16.84
C SER A 23 -21.06 4.97 17.86
N LEU A 24 -20.82 3.92 18.64
CA LEU A 24 -21.72 3.49 19.73
C LEU A 24 -21.77 4.53 20.85
N LEU A 25 -20.63 5.08 21.26
CA LEU A 25 -20.56 6.16 22.24
C LEU A 25 -21.28 7.43 21.75
N SER A 26 -21.14 7.75 20.46
CA SER A 26 -21.87 8.86 19.84
C SER A 26 -23.39 8.65 19.90
N ALA A 27 -23.87 7.44 19.59
CA ALA A 27 -25.28 7.09 19.74
C ALA A 27 -25.77 7.15 21.19
N LEU A 28 -24.89 6.88 22.16
CA LEU A 28 -25.15 7.03 23.59
C LEU A 28 -25.08 8.48 24.10
N GLY A 29 -24.83 9.46 23.21
CA GLY A 29 -24.87 10.89 23.51
C GLY A 29 -23.51 11.53 23.78
N ALA A 30 -22.39 10.84 23.59
CA ALA A 30 -21.06 11.42 23.70
C ALA A 30 -20.70 12.21 22.43
N ASN A 31 -20.19 13.44 22.59
CA ASN A 31 -19.60 14.17 21.48
C ASN A 31 -18.17 13.65 21.21
N MET A 32 -17.97 12.89 20.14
CA MET A 32 -16.70 12.22 19.81
C MET A 32 -15.76 13.05 18.90
N GLY A 33 -16.02 14.35 18.73
CA GLY A 33 -15.22 15.25 17.89
C GLY A 33 -16.07 16.29 17.16
N GLN A 34 -15.44 17.37 16.71
CA GLN A 34 -16.11 18.46 15.96
C GLN A 34 -15.84 18.36 14.46
N LYS A 35 -14.59 18.02 14.10
CA LYS A 35 -14.14 17.88 12.73
C LYS A 35 -13.74 16.44 12.51
N LEU A 36 -14.73 15.59 12.28
CA LEU A 36 -14.47 14.17 12.07
C LEU A 36 -13.86 13.95 10.68
N LEU A 37 -12.82 13.13 10.61
CA LEU A 37 -12.22 12.68 9.36
C LEU A 37 -13.30 12.02 8.49
N ALA A 38 -13.42 12.50 7.24
CA ALA A 38 -14.45 12.09 6.30
C ALA A 38 -14.36 10.59 5.99
N ALA A 39 -15.52 9.97 5.73
CA ALA A 39 -15.59 8.62 5.20
C ALA A 39 -14.96 8.53 3.81
N ASP A 40 -14.45 7.35 3.48
CA ASP A 40 -13.92 7.01 2.16
C ASP A 40 -14.35 5.59 1.77
N GLU A 41 -13.88 5.10 0.61
CA GLU A 41 -14.17 3.74 0.14
C GLU A 41 -13.66 2.64 1.10
N ARG A 42 -12.65 2.94 1.92
CA ARG A 42 -11.98 1.99 2.84
C ARG A 42 -12.67 1.94 4.21
N ASN A 43 -13.42 2.98 4.55
CA ASN A 43 -14.28 3.06 5.73
C ASN A 43 -15.52 3.95 5.45
N PRO A 44 -16.58 3.38 4.86
CA PRO A 44 -17.76 4.13 4.40
C PRO A 44 -18.55 4.82 5.52
N ARG A 45 -18.38 4.38 6.77
CA ARG A 45 -19.07 4.96 7.94
C ARG A 45 -18.28 6.07 8.63
N GLY A 46 -17.12 6.43 8.09
CA GLY A 46 -16.26 7.46 8.66
C GLY A 46 -15.34 6.92 9.75
N TYR A 47 -14.28 7.68 9.97
CA TYR A 47 -13.17 7.26 10.82
C TYR A 47 -13.46 7.57 12.30
N PHE A 48 -14.20 8.65 12.61
CA PHE A 48 -14.44 9.16 13.97
C PHE A 48 -13.18 9.73 14.67
N GLU A 49 -12.07 9.85 13.95
CA GLU A 49 -10.91 10.66 14.34
C GLU A 49 -11.28 12.14 14.21
N ASP A 50 -11.08 12.89 15.30
CA ASP A 50 -11.10 14.36 15.22
C ASP A 50 -9.78 14.83 14.59
N VAL A 51 -9.88 15.61 13.49
CA VAL A 51 -8.75 16.02 12.65
C VAL A 51 -7.69 16.77 13.46
N ASP A 52 -8.09 17.60 14.44
CA ASP A 52 -7.13 18.38 15.22
C ASP A 52 -6.29 17.47 16.15
N PHE A 53 -6.89 16.41 16.71
CA PHE A 53 -6.16 15.38 17.46
C PHE A 53 -5.32 14.48 16.55
N LEU A 54 -5.86 14.11 15.39
CA LEU A 54 -5.18 13.27 14.40
C LEU A 54 -3.86 13.92 13.95
N ASP A 55 -3.92 15.17 13.51
CA ASP A 55 -2.76 15.90 13.00
C ASP A 55 -1.71 16.13 14.10
N PHE A 56 -2.16 16.47 15.31
CA PHE A 56 -1.28 16.61 16.47
C PHE A 56 -0.54 15.30 16.77
N GLN A 57 -1.24 14.17 16.85
CA GLN A 57 -0.64 12.90 17.21
C GLN A 57 0.26 12.33 16.10
N ARG A 58 -0.12 12.49 14.83
CA ARG A 58 0.72 12.08 13.69
C ARG A 58 2.05 12.83 13.68
N ARG A 59 2.01 14.15 13.87
CA ARG A 59 3.22 14.97 13.94
C ARG A 59 4.10 14.56 15.12
N LEU A 60 3.50 14.46 16.31
CA LEU A 60 4.20 14.09 17.53
C LEU A 60 4.87 12.72 17.40
N LEU A 61 4.20 11.73 16.82
CA LEU A 61 4.80 10.40 16.61
C LEU A 61 5.85 10.39 15.50
N ALA A 62 5.62 11.08 14.39
CA ALA A 62 6.59 11.17 13.30
C ALA A 62 7.90 11.82 13.73
N ASP A 63 7.85 12.85 14.58
CA ASP A 63 9.02 13.54 15.12
C ASP A 63 9.81 12.71 16.15
N HIS A 64 9.20 11.63 16.70
CA HIS A 64 9.73 10.88 17.84
C HIS A 64 9.84 9.37 17.64
N CYS A 65 9.64 8.90 16.42
CA CYS A 65 10.18 7.62 15.98
C CYS A 65 11.69 7.78 15.69
N LEU A 66 12.45 6.67 15.74
CA LEU A 66 13.87 6.73 15.42
C LEU A 66 14.09 7.12 13.94
N PRO A 67 15.04 8.03 13.64
CA PRO A 67 15.41 8.37 12.26
C PRO A 67 15.89 7.13 11.49
N ASP A 68 15.58 7.08 10.19
CA ASP A 68 16.04 6.06 9.24
C ASP A 68 15.58 4.62 9.56
N ASP A 69 14.60 4.46 10.45
CA ASP A 69 13.98 3.18 10.77
C ASP A 69 12.74 2.92 9.89
N ASN A 70 12.67 1.73 9.30
CA ASN A 70 11.57 1.35 8.42
C ASN A 70 10.25 1.25 9.21
N GLY A 71 9.13 1.55 8.56
CA GLY A 71 7.79 1.38 9.13
C GLY A 71 6.84 2.52 8.76
N HIS A 72 5.94 2.84 9.70
CA HIS A 72 4.99 3.94 9.59
C HIS A 72 5.17 4.91 10.77
N PRO A 73 6.14 5.86 10.69
CA PRO A 73 6.43 6.79 11.79
C PRO A 73 5.24 7.63 12.25
N ASP A 74 4.34 8.00 11.34
CA ASP A 74 3.12 8.75 11.66
C ASP A 74 2.04 7.88 12.33
N TRP A 75 2.23 6.56 12.36
CA TRP A 75 1.49 5.62 13.22
C TRP A 75 2.27 5.31 14.50
N GLY A 76 3.46 5.87 14.70
CA GLY A 76 4.29 5.61 15.87
C GLY A 76 4.84 4.18 15.92
N TRP A 77 4.88 3.48 14.79
CA TRP A 77 5.49 2.15 14.71
C TRP A 77 6.57 2.12 13.64
N THR A 78 7.75 1.68 14.07
CA THR A 78 8.90 1.37 13.23
C THR A 78 9.50 0.04 13.69
N GLU A 79 10.42 -0.54 12.92
CA GLU A 79 10.95 -1.88 13.22
C GLU A 79 11.69 -1.98 14.56
N SER A 80 12.29 -0.89 15.04
CA SER A 80 12.90 -0.85 16.38
C SER A 80 11.88 -0.90 17.51
N GLU A 81 10.62 -0.55 17.25
CA GLU A 81 9.56 -0.44 18.26
C GLU A 81 9.93 0.51 19.41
N GLN A 82 10.67 1.59 19.12
CA GLN A 82 11.11 2.59 20.09
C GLN A 82 10.49 3.97 19.83
N LEU A 83 10.10 4.64 20.92
CA LEU A 83 9.58 6.01 20.92
C LEU A 83 10.38 6.89 21.89
N ASP A 84 10.76 8.10 21.45
CA ASP A 84 11.40 9.09 22.33
C ASP A 84 10.39 9.67 23.33
N GLN A 85 10.28 9.01 24.48
CA GLN A 85 9.40 9.42 25.57
C GLN A 85 9.73 10.80 26.16
N GLN A 86 10.98 11.27 26.04
CA GLN A 86 11.36 12.58 26.54
C GLN A 86 10.90 13.68 25.58
N GLY A 87 11.10 13.47 24.27
CA GLY A 87 10.57 14.32 23.22
C GLY A 87 9.06 14.46 23.28
N ILE A 88 8.33 13.34 23.41
CA ILE A 88 6.86 13.32 23.54
C ILE A 88 6.38 14.21 24.71
N LYS A 89 7.04 14.15 25.87
CA LYS A 89 6.65 14.97 27.03
C LYS A 89 6.78 16.48 26.77
N ALA A 90 7.69 16.90 25.89
CA ALA A 90 7.88 18.32 25.57
C ALA A 90 6.67 18.94 24.84
N TYR A 91 5.81 18.12 24.23
CA TYR A 91 4.59 18.56 23.54
C TYR A 91 3.42 18.92 24.49
N GLY A 92 3.60 18.81 25.81
CA GLY A 92 2.54 19.01 26.79
C GLY A 92 1.83 20.37 26.71
N GLU A 93 2.55 21.46 26.41
CA GLU A 93 1.93 22.78 26.26
C GLU A 93 1.01 22.88 25.03
N TYR A 94 1.42 22.30 23.91
CA TYR A 94 0.61 22.26 22.68
C TYR A 94 -0.65 21.42 22.89
N ALA A 95 -0.51 20.27 23.56
CA ALA A 95 -1.65 19.42 23.93
C ALA A 95 -2.64 20.14 24.85
N ARG A 96 -2.16 20.92 25.85
CA ARG A 96 -3.05 21.71 26.72
C ARG A 96 -3.84 22.76 25.93
N LYS A 97 -3.23 23.42 24.94
CA LYS A 97 -3.94 24.37 24.07
C LYS A 97 -5.04 23.68 23.26
N LEU A 98 -4.74 22.51 22.70
CA LEU A 98 -5.72 21.68 21.98
C LEU A 98 -6.88 21.24 22.89
N LEU A 99 -6.61 20.85 24.14
CA LEU A 99 -7.66 20.45 25.08
C LEU A 99 -8.59 21.61 25.45
N ILE A 100 -8.07 22.84 25.58
CA ILE A 100 -8.89 24.02 25.88
C ILE A 100 -9.88 24.30 24.75
N THR A 101 -9.43 24.30 23.49
CA THR A 101 -10.32 24.54 22.34
C THR A 101 -11.39 23.45 22.20
N GLN A 102 -11.12 22.25 22.71
CA GLN A 102 -12.02 21.10 22.60
C GLN A 102 -12.97 20.91 23.80
N THR A 103 -12.81 21.64 24.91
CA THR A 103 -13.61 21.44 26.14
C THR A 103 -14.73 22.45 26.35
N GLU A 104 -14.71 23.60 25.68
CA GLU A 104 -15.66 24.69 25.96
C GLU A 104 -17.12 24.32 25.63
N GLY A 105 -17.99 24.44 26.64
CA GLY A 105 -19.45 24.31 26.49
C GLY A 105 -20.00 22.89 26.34
N ARG A 106 -19.19 21.84 26.54
CA ARG A 106 -19.59 20.45 26.22
C ARG A 106 -20.09 19.67 27.44
N GLY A 107 -21.17 18.91 27.22
CA GLY A 107 -21.60 17.81 28.09
C GLY A 107 -20.64 16.62 27.98
N LEU A 108 -21.13 15.38 27.90
CA LEU A 108 -20.27 14.21 27.69
C LEU A 108 -19.51 14.33 26.36
N TRP A 109 -18.18 14.26 26.39
CA TRP A 109 -17.34 14.44 25.21
C TRP A 109 -16.14 13.49 25.22
N GLY A 110 -15.45 13.40 24.10
CA GLY A 110 -14.33 12.50 23.93
C GLY A 110 -13.66 12.62 22.57
N TRP A 111 -12.68 11.77 22.33
CA TRP A 111 -12.14 11.54 21.00
C TRP A 111 -11.76 10.07 20.84
N LYS A 112 -11.57 9.69 19.59
CA LYS A 112 -11.05 8.40 19.20
C LYS A 112 -9.90 8.63 18.24
N ASP A 113 -8.75 8.04 18.50
CA ASP A 113 -7.69 7.91 17.51
C ASP A 113 -6.83 6.71 17.91
N PRO A 114 -6.54 5.77 17.00
CA PRO A 114 -5.70 4.63 17.31
C PRO A 114 -4.35 4.98 17.94
N ARG A 115 -3.69 6.05 17.46
CA ARG A 115 -2.39 6.53 17.92
C ARG A 115 -2.41 6.99 19.38
N THR A 116 -3.59 7.33 19.90
CA THR A 116 -3.79 7.63 21.33
C THR A 116 -3.29 6.49 22.21
N THR A 117 -3.34 5.24 21.72
CA THR A 117 -2.82 4.04 22.40
C THR A 117 -1.36 4.18 22.82
N LEU A 118 -0.53 4.72 21.93
CA LEU A 118 0.91 4.92 22.18
C LEU A 118 1.19 6.14 23.08
N LEU A 119 0.16 6.97 23.30
CA LEU A 119 0.22 8.24 24.03
C LEU A 119 -0.65 8.23 25.29
N LEU A 120 -1.11 7.06 25.75
CA LEU A 120 -2.02 6.95 26.89
C LEU A 120 -1.46 7.59 28.17
N ASP A 121 -0.20 7.29 28.50
CA ASP A 121 0.47 7.87 29.67
C ASP A 121 0.65 9.40 29.53
N PHE A 122 0.92 9.89 28.31
CA PHE A 122 1.00 11.33 28.01
C PHE A 122 -0.34 12.03 28.26
N TRP A 123 -1.45 11.50 27.71
CA TRP A 123 -2.77 12.10 27.88
C TRP A 123 -3.31 11.97 29.31
N ASN A 124 -3.08 10.84 29.99
CA ASN A 124 -3.50 10.64 31.38
C ASN A 124 -2.83 11.62 32.35
N ALA A 125 -1.58 12.03 32.07
CA ALA A 125 -0.88 13.07 32.83
C ALA A 125 -1.46 14.48 32.62
N LEU A 126 -2.24 14.71 31.54
CA LEU A 126 -2.87 15.99 31.23
C LEU A 126 -4.35 16.05 31.65
N LEU A 127 -5.00 14.91 31.80
CA LEU A 127 -6.44 14.78 32.06
C LEU A 127 -6.72 13.88 33.27
N ASP A 128 -6.76 14.49 34.46
CA ASP A 128 -6.93 13.76 35.72
C ASP A 128 -8.25 12.96 35.79
N ASN A 129 -9.32 13.46 35.20
CA ASN A 129 -10.66 12.87 35.25
C ASN A 129 -11.06 12.10 33.97
N ALA A 130 -10.14 11.86 33.03
CA ALA A 130 -10.47 11.07 31.84
C ALA A 130 -10.79 9.61 32.18
N VAL A 131 -11.72 9.03 31.41
CA VAL A 131 -11.97 7.60 31.36
C VAL A 131 -11.59 7.05 30.00
N TYR A 132 -11.13 5.80 29.98
CA TYR A 132 -10.56 5.18 28.79
C TYR A 132 -11.34 3.93 28.41
N ILE A 133 -11.76 3.84 27.16
CA ILE A 133 -12.28 2.61 26.57
C ILE A 133 -11.16 2.04 25.70
N LEU A 134 -10.50 1.01 26.23
CA LEU A 134 -9.37 0.32 25.60
C LEU A 134 -9.91 -0.85 24.79
N VAL A 135 -9.62 -0.85 23.49
CA VAL A 135 -10.26 -1.71 22.51
C VAL A 135 -9.21 -2.61 21.88
N TYR A 136 -9.45 -3.92 21.91
CA TYR A 136 -8.63 -4.91 21.21
C TYR A 136 -9.50 -5.84 20.39
N ARG A 137 -8.87 -6.53 19.44
CA ARG A 137 -9.49 -7.45 18.49
C ARG A 137 -8.50 -8.55 18.17
N PHE A 138 -8.97 -9.71 17.73
CA PHE A 138 -8.09 -10.81 17.34
C PHE A 138 -7.01 -10.40 16.32
N PRO A 139 -5.76 -10.87 16.47
CA PRO A 139 -4.65 -10.46 15.63
C PRO A 139 -4.84 -10.83 14.16
N TRP A 140 -5.35 -12.03 13.86
CA TRP A 140 -5.65 -12.49 12.49
C TRP A 140 -6.77 -11.68 11.81
N ASP A 141 -7.80 -11.29 12.57
CA ASP A 141 -8.89 -10.44 12.04
C ASP A 141 -8.39 -9.02 11.71
N VAL A 142 -7.44 -8.51 12.49
CA VAL A 142 -6.80 -7.22 12.22
C VAL A 142 -5.86 -7.33 11.03
N ALA A 143 -5.07 -8.40 10.94
CA ALA A 143 -4.18 -8.66 9.81
C ALA A 143 -4.94 -8.75 8.48
N ASP A 144 -6.01 -9.54 8.42
CA ASP A 144 -6.89 -9.58 7.23
C ASP A 144 -7.43 -8.20 6.89
N SER A 145 -7.91 -7.45 7.90
CA SER A 145 -8.45 -6.13 7.65
C SER A 145 -7.42 -5.13 7.15
N LEU A 146 -6.14 -5.25 7.52
CA LEU A 146 -5.06 -4.38 7.02
C LEU A 146 -4.70 -4.76 5.58
N GLN A 147 -4.59 -6.06 5.28
CA GLN A 147 -4.29 -6.54 3.94
C GLN A 147 -5.35 -6.11 2.92
N ARG A 148 -6.64 -6.09 3.29
CA ARG A 148 -7.74 -5.64 2.41
C ARG A 148 -7.70 -4.16 2.03
N ILE A 149 -6.98 -3.32 2.77
CA ILE A 149 -6.83 -1.89 2.43
C ILE A 149 -5.90 -1.71 1.23
N GLY A 150 -5.01 -2.69 0.97
CA GLY A 150 -4.07 -2.62 -0.14
C GLY A 150 -2.96 -1.59 0.08
N GLU A 151 -2.66 -1.21 1.32
CA GLU A 151 -1.51 -0.35 1.62
C GLU A 151 -0.19 -1.04 1.19
N PRO A 152 0.70 -0.37 0.45
CA PRO A 152 1.92 -0.99 -0.07
C PRO A 152 2.80 -1.64 1.00
N LEU A 153 2.85 -1.08 2.22
CA LEU A 153 3.65 -1.65 3.31
C LEU A 153 3.20 -3.07 3.67
N PHE A 154 1.90 -3.29 3.87
CA PHE A 154 1.35 -4.61 4.23
C PHE A 154 1.34 -5.59 3.05
N THR A 155 1.48 -5.07 1.82
CA THR A 155 1.66 -5.92 0.64
C THR A 155 3.08 -6.52 0.61
N ARG A 156 4.09 -5.76 1.03
CA ARG A 156 5.49 -6.23 1.15
C ARG A 156 5.77 -6.99 2.45
N HIS A 157 5.19 -6.52 3.55
CA HIS A 157 5.43 -7.02 4.90
C HIS A 157 4.10 -7.34 5.61
N PRO A 158 3.38 -8.40 5.19
CA PRO A 158 2.13 -8.79 5.85
C PRO A 158 2.32 -9.17 7.33
N ASP A 159 3.52 -9.65 7.69
CA ASP A 159 3.93 -9.95 9.06
C ASP A 159 3.91 -8.72 9.99
N TYR A 160 4.05 -7.51 9.43
CA TYR A 160 3.99 -6.28 10.24
C TYR A 160 2.64 -6.11 10.92
N ALA A 161 1.56 -6.66 10.36
CA ALA A 161 0.26 -6.63 11.02
C ALA A 161 0.31 -7.25 12.42
N TYR A 162 0.98 -8.40 12.58
CA TYR A 162 1.13 -9.09 13.87
C TYR A 162 2.07 -8.35 14.83
N ARG A 163 3.19 -7.82 14.30
CA ARG A 163 4.15 -7.04 15.09
C ARG A 163 3.53 -5.75 15.62
N ILE A 164 2.90 -4.95 14.75
CA ILE A 164 2.20 -3.72 15.12
C ILE A 164 1.06 -4.04 16.10
N TRP A 165 0.31 -5.12 15.87
CA TRP A 165 -0.74 -5.55 16.78
C TRP A 165 -0.21 -5.81 18.18
N ARG A 166 0.88 -6.57 18.29
CA ARG A 166 1.52 -6.83 19.58
C ARG A 166 1.98 -5.52 20.22
N PHE A 167 2.67 -4.66 19.47
CA PHE A 167 3.20 -3.39 19.96
C PHE A 167 2.11 -2.51 20.58
N TYR A 168 1.02 -2.27 19.85
CA TYR A 168 -0.10 -1.46 20.33
C TYR A 168 -0.82 -2.09 21.53
N ASN A 169 -1.11 -3.39 21.45
CA ASN A 169 -1.88 -4.05 22.50
C ASN A 169 -1.07 -4.26 23.78
N GLN A 170 0.26 -4.31 23.71
CA GLN A 170 1.13 -4.29 24.89
C GLN A 170 1.00 -2.95 25.63
N HIS A 171 0.96 -1.82 24.90
CA HIS A 171 0.73 -0.50 25.49
C HIS A 171 -0.65 -0.38 26.15
N LEU A 172 -1.70 -0.96 25.53
CA LEU A 172 -3.03 -1.04 26.16
C LEU A 172 -2.99 -1.81 27.47
N LEU A 173 -2.39 -3.00 27.46
CA LEU A 173 -2.30 -3.89 28.62
C LEU A 173 -1.53 -3.22 29.77
N ASP A 174 -0.38 -2.63 29.48
CA ASP A 174 0.47 -1.96 30.46
C ASP A 174 -0.23 -0.75 31.08
N PHE A 175 -0.96 0.03 30.26
CA PHE A 175 -1.76 1.15 30.75
C PHE A 175 -2.93 0.70 31.63
N TYR A 176 -3.65 -0.35 31.22
CA TYR A 176 -4.77 -0.92 31.99
C TYR A 176 -4.31 -1.40 33.37
N ARG A 177 -3.19 -2.12 33.44
CA ARG A 177 -2.62 -2.61 34.71
C ARG A 177 -2.33 -1.49 35.71
N LYS A 178 -1.93 -0.32 35.23
CA LYS A 178 -1.64 0.86 36.06
C LYS A 178 -2.89 1.69 36.41
N ASN A 179 -3.89 1.71 35.52
CA ASN A 179 -5.02 2.66 35.57
C ASN A 179 -6.39 1.98 35.48
N SER A 180 -6.55 0.74 35.93
CA SER A 180 -7.76 -0.07 35.75
C SER A 180 -9.04 0.59 36.27
N SER A 181 -8.95 1.43 37.30
CA SER A 181 -10.09 2.19 37.84
C SER A 181 -10.61 3.26 36.88
N LYS A 182 -9.80 3.70 35.90
CA LYS A 182 -10.17 4.66 34.85
C LYS A 182 -10.46 3.99 33.51
N CYS A 183 -10.28 2.67 33.39
CA CYS A 183 -10.31 1.98 32.10
C CYS A 183 -11.45 0.95 32.02
N LEU A 184 -12.02 0.78 30.82
CA LEU A 184 -12.70 -0.44 30.42
C LEU A 184 -11.88 -1.11 29.33
N LEU A 185 -11.59 -2.40 29.50
CA LEU A 185 -10.91 -3.21 28.49
C LEU A 185 -11.93 -4.08 27.76
N VAL A 186 -12.04 -3.88 26.44
CA VAL A 186 -13.16 -4.36 25.62
C VAL A 186 -12.67 -5.08 24.37
N SER A 187 -13.02 -6.36 24.25
CA SER A 187 -12.87 -7.12 23.02
C SER A 187 -13.96 -6.73 22.02
N VAL A 188 -13.58 -6.34 20.81
CA VAL A 188 -14.54 -6.08 19.74
C VAL A 188 -15.22 -7.36 19.27
N ASN A 189 -14.51 -8.49 19.28
CA ASN A 189 -15.09 -9.79 18.92
C ASN A 189 -16.25 -10.16 19.86
N ALA A 190 -16.16 -9.82 21.15
CA ALA A 190 -17.24 -9.99 22.12
C ALA A 190 -18.32 -8.90 22.01
N LEU A 191 -17.92 -7.64 21.78
CA LEU A 191 -18.83 -6.51 21.62
C LEU A 191 -19.80 -6.70 20.45
N GLN A 192 -19.35 -7.31 19.36
CA GLN A 192 -20.20 -7.65 18.20
C GLN A 192 -21.37 -8.57 18.57
N GLN A 193 -21.22 -9.41 19.59
CA GLN A 193 -22.27 -10.31 20.05
C GLN A 193 -23.25 -9.61 21.01
N ASN A 194 -22.74 -8.67 21.82
CA ASN A 194 -23.52 -8.02 22.89
C ASN A 194 -23.24 -6.50 22.97
N PRO A 195 -23.62 -5.69 21.96
CA PRO A 195 -23.25 -4.28 21.91
C PRO A 195 -23.84 -3.45 23.06
N ASN A 196 -25.03 -3.81 23.55
CA ASN A 196 -25.69 -3.14 24.69
C ASN A 196 -24.94 -3.30 26.01
N GLN A 197 -24.03 -4.28 26.12
CA GLN A 197 -23.23 -4.49 27.31
C GLN A 197 -22.24 -3.34 27.55
N LEU A 198 -21.80 -2.65 26.49
CA LEU A 198 -20.90 -1.50 26.60
C LEU A 198 -21.50 -0.38 27.46
N ALA A 199 -22.74 0.03 27.18
CA ALA A 199 -23.43 1.09 27.93
C ALA A 199 -23.58 0.71 29.42
N THR A 200 -23.91 -0.56 29.67
CA THR A 200 -24.05 -1.11 31.03
C THR A 200 -22.73 -1.05 31.80
N LEU A 201 -21.62 -1.45 31.17
CA LEU A 201 -20.30 -1.43 31.78
C LEU A 201 -19.83 0.01 32.10
N ILE A 202 -20.03 0.94 31.17
CA ILE A 202 -19.68 2.36 31.36
C ILE A 202 -20.46 2.95 32.53
N HIS A 203 -21.77 2.75 32.56
CA HIS A 203 -22.62 3.24 33.64
C HIS A 203 -22.20 2.63 34.98
N ASN A 204 -22.00 1.32 35.03
CA ASN A 204 -21.67 0.63 36.27
C ASN A 204 -20.32 1.07 36.85
N LYS A 205 -19.29 1.19 36.01
CA LYS A 205 -17.91 1.50 36.43
C LYS A 205 -17.69 2.98 36.69
N PHE A 206 -18.17 3.86 35.80
CA PHE A 206 -17.85 5.29 35.84
C PHE A 206 -19.00 6.19 36.29
N LYS A 207 -20.21 5.64 36.47
CA LYS A 207 -21.40 6.40 36.86
C LYS A 207 -21.73 7.55 35.88
N LEU A 208 -21.39 7.38 34.61
CA LEU A 208 -21.73 8.34 33.56
C LEU A 208 -23.18 8.16 33.13
N GLU A 209 -23.86 9.28 32.90
CA GLU A 209 -25.22 9.32 32.34
C GLU A 209 -25.13 9.18 30.82
N LEU A 210 -25.77 8.14 30.28
CA LEU A 210 -25.80 7.82 28.86
C LEU A 210 -27.24 7.78 28.37
N SER A 211 -27.47 8.10 27.11
CA SER A 211 -28.77 7.96 26.46
C SER A 211 -29.21 6.48 26.41
N SER A 212 -30.49 6.22 26.65
CA SER A 212 -31.07 4.88 26.54
C SER A 212 -31.41 4.57 25.07
N VAL A 213 -30.44 4.04 24.32
CA VAL A 213 -30.59 3.65 22.91
C VAL A 213 -30.25 2.16 22.76
N ASP A 214 -31.02 1.42 21.95
CA ASP A 214 -30.66 0.05 21.57
C ASP A 214 -29.57 0.08 20.49
N LEU A 215 -28.43 -0.54 20.81
CA LEU A 215 -27.23 -0.51 19.97
C LEU A 215 -27.15 -1.67 18.97
N THR A 216 -28.04 -2.67 19.06
CA THR A 216 -27.96 -3.87 18.20
C THR A 216 -28.11 -3.56 16.70
N GLY A 217 -28.89 -2.52 16.35
CA GLY A 217 -29.12 -2.11 14.96
C GLY A 217 -28.01 -1.25 14.35
N LEU A 218 -27.03 -0.81 15.14
CA LEU A 218 -25.96 0.09 14.70
C LEU A 218 -24.74 -0.66 14.15
N TYR A 219 -24.68 -1.98 14.27
CA TYR A 219 -23.59 -2.79 13.75
C TYR A 219 -23.96 -3.45 12.42
N GLU A 220 -23.20 -3.16 11.36
CA GLU A 220 -23.21 -3.90 10.10
C GLU A 220 -22.19 -5.03 10.17
N LYS A 221 -22.66 -6.28 10.05
CA LYS A 221 -21.81 -7.48 10.15
C LYS A 221 -20.65 -7.49 9.14
N ASP A 222 -20.87 -6.94 7.95
CA ASP A 222 -19.92 -7.03 6.84
C ASP A 222 -18.69 -6.12 7.00
N LEU A 223 -18.74 -5.11 7.90
CA LEU A 223 -17.63 -4.17 8.10
C LEU A 223 -16.47 -4.75 8.90
N LEU A 224 -16.73 -5.78 9.72
CA LEU A 224 -15.72 -6.41 10.58
C LEU A 224 -15.82 -7.94 10.44
N ALA A 225 -15.36 -8.44 9.30
CA ALA A 225 -15.26 -9.88 9.03
C ALA A 225 -14.46 -10.60 10.13
N ARG A 226 -14.99 -11.73 10.59
CA ARG A 226 -14.39 -12.55 11.64
C ARG A 226 -13.93 -13.87 11.03
N THR A 227 -12.72 -14.27 11.41
CA THR A 227 -12.17 -15.59 11.12
C THR A 227 -12.88 -16.65 11.98
N ASP A 228 -13.24 -17.78 11.37
CA ASP A 228 -13.87 -18.88 12.09
C ASP A 228 -12.99 -19.38 13.24
N ALA A 229 -13.59 -19.77 14.36
CA ALA A 229 -12.85 -20.14 15.57
C ALA A 229 -11.99 -21.41 15.42
N GLU A 230 -12.19 -22.18 14.35
CA GLU A 230 -11.46 -23.40 14.00
C GLU A 230 -10.55 -23.22 12.77
N ASP A 231 -10.35 -21.98 12.34
CA ASP A 231 -9.56 -21.69 11.16
C ASP A 231 -8.08 -22.03 11.41
N PRO A 232 -7.42 -22.79 10.51
CA PRO A 232 -6.00 -23.14 10.64
C PRO A 232 -5.05 -21.97 10.82
N LEU A 233 -5.43 -20.78 10.33
CA LEU A 233 -4.64 -19.56 10.49
C LEU A 233 -4.40 -19.24 11.97
N ILE A 234 -5.37 -19.53 12.84
CA ILE A 234 -5.25 -19.28 14.29
C ILE A 234 -4.10 -20.11 14.86
N ASP A 235 -4.07 -21.41 14.53
CA ASP A 235 -3.07 -22.35 15.02
C ASP A 235 -1.68 -22.03 14.47
N LEU A 236 -1.59 -21.67 13.18
CA LEU A 236 -0.34 -21.27 12.53
C LEU A 236 0.22 -19.97 13.10
N VAL A 237 -0.64 -18.97 13.36
CA VAL A 237 -0.25 -17.72 14.01
C VAL A 237 0.16 -17.97 15.45
N ALA A 238 -0.52 -18.86 16.17
CA ALA A 238 -0.14 -19.24 17.53
C ALA A 238 1.26 -19.88 17.58
N ALA A 239 1.59 -20.71 16.60
CA ALA A 239 2.91 -21.34 16.51
C ALA A 239 4.00 -20.33 16.13
N THR A 240 3.77 -19.50 15.11
CA THR A 240 4.81 -18.63 14.52
C THR A 240 4.91 -17.24 15.13
N TYR A 241 3.82 -16.73 15.72
CA TYR A 241 3.77 -15.47 16.46
C TYR A 241 3.18 -15.68 17.87
N PRO A 242 3.77 -16.55 18.71
CA PRO A 242 3.21 -16.91 20.02
C PRO A 242 3.06 -15.70 20.95
N GLN A 243 3.83 -14.63 20.73
CA GLN A 243 3.69 -13.41 21.53
C GLN A 243 2.32 -12.73 21.30
N CYS A 244 1.70 -12.88 20.13
CA CYS A 244 0.38 -12.34 19.85
C CYS A 244 -0.72 -13.09 20.61
N THR A 245 -0.71 -14.42 20.59
CA THR A 245 -1.71 -15.24 21.28
C THR A 245 -1.55 -15.17 22.81
N ASN A 246 -0.32 -15.19 23.31
CA ASN A 246 -0.04 -14.98 24.74
C ASN A 246 -0.50 -13.60 25.25
N LEU A 247 -0.38 -12.57 24.41
CA LEU A 247 -0.87 -11.24 24.74
C LEU A 247 -2.40 -11.17 24.65
N LEU A 248 -3.00 -11.83 23.66
CA LEU A 248 -4.45 -11.93 23.53
C LEU A 248 -5.08 -12.61 24.75
N GLU A 249 -4.51 -13.71 25.24
CA GLU A 249 -4.96 -14.40 26.44
C GLU A 249 -4.89 -13.48 27.67
N GLN A 250 -3.78 -12.75 27.86
CA GLN A 250 -3.65 -11.78 28.95
C GLN A 250 -4.67 -10.64 28.87
N LEU A 251 -5.04 -10.19 27.66
CA LEU A 251 -6.09 -9.19 27.47
C LEU A 251 -7.47 -9.77 27.80
N ASP A 252 -7.77 -10.98 27.33
CA ASP A 252 -9.03 -11.69 27.60
C ASP A 252 -9.23 -11.95 29.10
N ASP A 253 -8.17 -12.33 29.82
CA ASP A 253 -8.20 -12.58 31.28
C ASP A 253 -8.54 -11.33 32.10
N LEU A 254 -8.15 -10.15 31.62
CA LEU A 254 -8.35 -8.87 32.31
C LEU A 254 -9.53 -8.06 31.77
N ALA A 255 -10.13 -8.46 30.65
CA ALA A 255 -11.13 -7.66 29.97
C ALA A 255 -12.45 -7.56 30.73
N ASP A 256 -12.98 -6.34 30.81
CA ASP A 256 -14.32 -6.07 31.31
C ASP A 256 -15.40 -6.62 30.36
N LEU A 257 -15.08 -6.72 29.05
CA LEU A 257 -15.82 -7.48 28.05
C LEU A 257 -14.86 -8.37 27.27
N SER A 258 -14.78 -9.65 27.66
CA SER A 258 -13.80 -10.62 27.16
C SER A 258 -14.30 -11.42 25.97
N SER A 259 -13.39 -11.78 25.06
CA SER A 259 -13.61 -12.77 23.99
C SER A 259 -13.26 -14.20 24.40
N TYR A 260 -13.09 -14.47 25.69
CA TYR A 260 -12.84 -15.82 26.20
C TYR A 260 -13.84 -16.85 25.64
N GLY A 261 -13.33 -17.95 25.09
CA GLY A 261 -14.11 -19.01 24.47
C GLY A 261 -14.58 -18.72 23.03
N LEU A 262 -14.23 -17.57 22.44
CA LEU A 262 -14.51 -17.25 21.03
C LEU A 262 -13.40 -17.67 20.06
N TRP A 263 -12.28 -18.17 20.59
CA TRP A 263 -11.15 -18.68 19.86
C TRP A 263 -10.48 -19.79 20.68
N ARG A 264 -9.73 -20.67 20.02
CA ARG A 264 -8.87 -21.67 20.66
C ARG A 264 -7.69 -22.00 19.77
N VAL A 265 -6.60 -22.43 20.37
CA VAL A 265 -5.46 -23.02 19.65
C VAL A 265 -5.61 -24.54 19.71
N ASN A 266 -5.67 -25.16 18.55
CA ASN A 266 -5.63 -26.60 18.39
C ASN A 266 -4.21 -27.05 18.00
N PRO A 267 -3.85 -28.32 18.24
CA PRO A 267 -2.65 -28.90 17.64
C PRO A 267 -2.73 -28.81 16.11
N LEU A 268 -1.63 -28.38 15.48
CA LEU A 268 -1.52 -28.28 14.03
C LEU A 268 -1.79 -29.65 13.37
N LYS A 269 -2.67 -29.65 12.36
CA LYS A 269 -3.28 -30.87 11.83
C LYS A 269 -2.39 -31.60 10.83
N PHE A 270 -1.48 -30.91 10.15
CA PHE A 270 -0.66 -31.48 9.08
C PHE A 270 0.59 -32.21 9.62
N ILE A 271 0.37 -33.34 10.29
CA ILE A 271 1.44 -34.29 10.58
C ILE A 271 1.75 -35.02 9.28
N SER A 272 2.97 -34.82 8.78
CA SER A 272 3.52 -35.55 7.64
C SER A 272 3.28 -37.07 7.75
N GLY A 273 3.07 -37.71 6.60
CA GLY A 273 2.84 -39.16 6.42
C GLY A 273 4.04 -40.06 6.79
N THR A 274 4.64 -39.83 7.96
CA THR A 274 5.79 -40.56 8.50
C THR A 274 5.61 -40.99 9.96
N SER A 275 4.51 -40.62 10.63
CA SER A 275 4.15 -41.28 11.89
C SER A 275 3.46 -42.61 11.59
N GLN A 276 4.25 -43.68 11.70
CA GLN A 276 3.87 -45.08 11.48
C GLN A 276 2.76 -45.61 12.43
N ASP A 277 2.16 -44.77 13.26
CA ASP A 277 1.17 -45.14 14.28
C ASP A 277 -0.08 -44.26 14.22
N GLN A 278 -0.76 -44.23 13.05
CA GLN A 278 -2.22 -44.35 12.90
C GLN A 278 -2.62 -43.99 11.45
N LEU A 279 -3.04 -45.02 10.70
CA LEU A 279 -3.41 -44.93 9.29
C LEU A 279 -4.51 -43.88 9.04
N SER A 280 -4.23 -42.87 8.22
CA SER A 280 -5.22 -42.54 7.20
C SER A 280 -5.17 -43.65 6.15
N SER A 281 -6.24 -44.44 6.03
CA SER A 281 -6.34 -45.51 5.02
C SER A 281 -6.54 -44.99 3.60
N ILE A 282 -6.48 -43.66 3.41
CA ILE A 282 -6.82 -42.98 2.16
C ILE A 282 -5.51 -42.67 1.42
N PRO A 283 -5.28 -43.25 0.22
CA PRO A 283 -4.09 -42.96 -0.57
C PRO A 283 -4.00 -41.47 -0.93
N VAL A 284 -2.81 -40.89 -0.76
CA VAL A 284 -2.52 -39.52 -1.21
C VAL A 284 -2.70 -39.47 -2.74
N LYS A 285 -3.54 -38.54 -3.21
CA LYS A 285 -3.77 -38.28 -4.65
C LYS A 285 -3.01 -37.05 -5.13
N VAL A 286 -2.99 -35.99 -4.34
CA VAL A 286 -2.40 -34.69 -4.74
C VAL A 286 -1.29 -34.32 -3.78
N SER A 287 -0.13 -33.94 -4.31
CA SER A 287 0.95 -33.35 -3.54
C SER A 287 1.02 -31.85 -3.82
N VAL A 288 0.75 -31.04 -2.81
CA VAL A 288 0.90 -29.59 -2.85
C VAL A 288 2.35 -29.23 -2.55
N ILE A 289 3.00 -28.51 -3.46
CA ILE A 289 4.42 -28.16 -3.35
C ILE A 289 4.55 -26.65 -3.20
N ILE A 290 5.08 -26.19 -2.06
CA ILE A 290 5.33 -24.76 -1.81
C ILE A 290 6.84 -24.49 -1.81
N PRO A 291 7.41 -23.93 -2.89
CA PRO A 291 8.78 -23.44 -2.89
C PRO A 291 8.87 -22.13 -2.09
N CYS A 292 9.94 -21.96 -1.31
CA CYS A 292 10.16 -20.80 -0.47
C CYS A 292 11.64 -20.39 -0.49
N PHE A 293 11.91 -19.16 -0.90
CA PHE A 293 13.21 -18.49 -0.76
C PHE A 293 12.96 -17.07 -0.23
N ASN A 294 13.27 -16.82 1.05
CA ASN A 294 13.05 -15.52 1.71
C ASN A 294 11.59 -15.01 1.65
N ASP A 295 10.62 -15.91 1.60
CA ASP A 295 9.18 -15.61 1.51
C ASP A 295 8.38 -16.08 2.74
N GLY A 296 9.05 -16.36 3.87
CA GLY A 296 8.42 -16.90 5.07
C GLY A 296 7.29 -16.03 5.63
N ARG A 297 7.38 -14.72 5.45
CA ARG A 297 6.31 -13.76 5.82
C ARG A 297 4.97 -14.02 5.12
N PHE A 298 4.97 -14.67 3.96
CA PHE A 298 3.76 -15.00 3.22
C PHE A 298 3.30 -16.45 3.45
N LEU A 299 4.22 -17.32 3.87
CA LEU A 299 4.06 -18.76 3.95
C LEU A 299 2.86 -19.18 4.83
N ILE A 300 2.59 -18.44 5.90
CA ILE A 300 1.50 -18.74 6.85
C ILE A 300 0.13 -18.67 6.17
N ASP A 301 -0.11 -17.65 5.35
CA ASP A 301 -1.37 -17.50 4.62
C ASP A 301 -1.52 -18.61 3.56
N ALA A 302 -0.42 -18.99 2.89
CA ALA A 302 -0.40 -20.06 1.91
C ALA A 302 -0.73 -21.41 2.56
N ILE A 303 -0.04 -21.78 3.66
CA ILE A 303 -0.31 -23.03 4.39
C ILE A 303 -1.74 -23.05 4.94
N ALA A 304 -2.20 -21.96 5.57
CA ALA A 304 -3.56 -21.87 6.10
C ALA A 304 -4.62 -22.11 5.00
N SER A 305 -4.36 -21.61 3.78
CA SER A 305 -5.27 -21.85 2.65
C SER A 305 -5.30 -23.31 2.20
N VAL A 306 -4.17 -24.01 2.25
CA VAL A 306 -4.10 -25.46 1.98
C VAL A 306 -4.86 -26.22 3.05
N GLU A 307 -4.62 -25.96 4.33
CA GLU A 307 -5.31 -26.66 5.42
C GLU A 307 -6.83 -26.40 5.45
N ARG A 308 -7.26 -25.23 4.97
CA ARG A 308 -8.68 -24.88 4.91
C ARG A 308 -9.42 -25.61 3.79
N PHE A 309 -8.75 -25.86 2.66
CA PHE A 309 -9.43 -26.22 1.42
C PHE A 309 -8.92 -27.51 0.77
N ALA A 310 -7.79 -28.08 1.20
CA ALA A 310 -7.30 -29.33 0.67
C ALA A 310 -8.05 -30.53 1.30
N PRO A 311 -8.49 -31.51 0.49
CA PRO A 311 -9.09 -32.74 1.02
C PRO A 311 -8.06 -33.61 1.76
N GLU A 312 -8.55 -34.57 2.56
CA GLU A 312 -7.71 -35.48 3.40
C GLU A 312 -6.69 -36.32 2.61
N ASN A 313 -6.89 -36.49 1.31
CA ASN A 313 -5.98 -37.22 0.42
C ASN A 313 -4.92 -36.32 -0.24
N CYS A 314 -4.62 -35.19 0.37
CA CYS A 314 -3.52 -34.31 -0.02
C CYS A 314 -2.35 -34.44 0.94
N GLU A 315 -1.13 -34.29 0.42
CA GLU A 315 0.04 -33.98 1.23
C GLU A 315 0.56 -32.59 0.88
N LEU A 316 1.24 -31.95 1.84
CA LEU A 316 1.88 -30.66 1.68
C LEU A 316 3.40 -30.83 1.89
N ILE A 317 4.18 -30.34 0.93
CA ILE A 317 5.64 -30.37 0.96
C ILE A 317 6.15 -28.94 0.81
N LEU A 318 6.84 -28.45 1.83
CA LEU A 318 7.52 -27.16 1.80
C LEU A 318 8.95 -27.37 1.32
N VAL A 319 9.42 -26.54 0.40
CA VAL A 319 10.80 -26.59 -0.09
C VAL A 319 11.50 -25.27 0.22
N ASN A 320 12.42 -25.29 1.17
CA ASN A 320 13.30 -24.17 1.45
C ASN A 320 14.48 -24.18 0.49
N ASP A 321 14.48 -23.25 -0.46
CA ASP A 321 15.50 -23.11 -1.50
C ASP A 321 16.66 -22.22 -1.04
N GLY A 322 17.25 -22.56 0.10
CA GLY A 322 18.43 -21.88 0.63
C GLY A 322 18.16 -20.46 1.17
N SER A 323 17.03 -20.24 1.82
CA SER A 323 16.70 -18.95 2.46
C SER A 323 17.80 -18.49 3.42
N ASN A 324 18.03 -17.18 3.47
CA ASN A 324 18.99 -16.53 4.36
C ASN A 324 18.36 -15.43 5.22
N GLU A 325 17.11 -15.08 4.96
CA GLU A 325 16.36 -14.12 5.74
C GLU A 325 15.95 -14.74 7.08
N LYS A 326 16.30 -14.04 8.17
CA LYS A 326 16.07 -14.49 9.54
C LYS A 326 14.60 -14.88 9.80
N VAL A 327 13.65 -14.02 9.43
CA VAL A 327 12.21 -14.31 9.66
C VAL A 327 11.75 -15.55 8.91
N THR A 328 12.25 -15.77 7.69
CA THR A 328 11.93 -16.98 6.92
C THR A 328 12.48 -18.24 7.59
N LEU A 329 13.73 -18.19 8.07
CA LEU A 329 14.35 -19.31 8.77
C LEU A 329 13.63 -19.65 10.09
N GLU A 330 13.27 -18.64 10.89
CA GLU A 330 12.54 -18.83 12.16
C GLU A 330 11.15 -19.47 11.93
N ILE A 331 10.44 -19.03 10.89
CA ILE A 331 9.13 -19.60 10.51
C ILE A 331 9.29 -21.05 10.06
N LEU A 332 10.25 -21.36 9.18
CA LEU A 332 10.48 -22.72 8.71
C LEU A 332 10.92 -23.65 9.85
N GLU A 333 11.78 -23.20 10.77
CA GLU A 333 12.18 -23.97 11.95
C GLU A 333 10.96 -24.31 12.82
N THR A 334 10.11 -23.32 13.12
CA THR A 334 8.87 -23.52 13.87
C THR A 334 7.92 -24.49 13.17
N LEU A 335 7.77 -24.40 11.85
CA LEU A 335 6.95 -25.33 11.08
C LEU A 335 7.54 -26.76 11.09
N ALA A 336 8.86 -26.91 11.04
CA ALA A 336 9.49 -28.22 11.16
C ALA A 336 9.23 -28.85 12.56
N GLU A 337 9.36 -28.06 13.63
CA GLU A 337 9.11 -28.51 15.00
C GLU A 337 7.64 -28.93 15.23
N THR A 338 6.71 -28.33 14.49
CA THR A 338 5.28 -28.65 14.54
C THR A 338 4.87 -29.82 13.63
N GLY A 339 5.82 -30.38 12.86
CA GLY A 339 5.63 -31.63 12.11
C GLY A 339 5.44 -31.47 10.60
N TYR A 340 5.52 -30.25 10.07
CA TYR A 340 5.48 -30.03 8.61
C TYR A 340 6.70 -30.63 7.93
N ARG A 341 6.49 -31.18 6.73
CA ARG A 341 7.56 -31.73 5.90
C ARG A 341 8.26 -30.61 5.15
N ILE A 342 9.49 -30.31 5.57
CA ILE A 342 10.34 -29.29 4.95
C ILE A 342 11.55 -29.94 4.30
N LEU A 343 11.72 -29.69 3.01
CA LEU A 343 12.90 -30.08 2.25
C LEU A 343 13.84 -28.87 2.17
N ASN A 344 15.04 -29.01 2.72
CA ASN A 344 16.06 -27.96 2.65
C ASN A 344 17.06 -28.29 1.54
N GLN A 345 17.40 -27.28 0.74
CA GLN A 345 18.45 -27.35 -0.26
C GLN A 345 19.27 -26.05 -0.28
N GLU A 346 20.41 -26.06 -0.96
CA GLU A 346 21.09 -24.82 -1.35
C GLU A 346 20.21 -24.05 -2.35
N ASN A 347 20.37 -22.73 -2.45
CA ASN A 347 19.60 -21.93 -3.40
C ASN A 347 20.00 -22.30 -4.83
N LEU A 348 19.11 -23.05 -5.50
CA LEU A 348 19.25 -23.52 -6.88
C LEU A 348 18.17 -22.94 -7.80
N GLY A 349 17.33 -22.05 -7.29
CA GLY A 349 16.27 -21.37 -8.02
C GLY A 349 14.93 -22.11 -8.03
N LEU A 350 13.89 -21.38 -8.41
CA LEU A 350 12.48 -21.79 -8.34
C LEU A 350 12.22 -23.14 -9.04
N SER A 351 12.74 -23.34 -10.25
CA SER A 351 12.60 -24.61 -10.99
C SER A 351 13.20 -25.79 -10.21
N ALA A 352 14.37 -25.60 -9.60
CA ALA A 352 15.03 -26.65 -8.82
C ALA A 352 14.24 -26.98 -7.55
N ALA A 353 13.75 -25.97 -6.84
CA ALA A 353 12.90 -26.14 -5.66
C ALA A 353 11.62 -26.92 -5.98
N ARG A 354 10.92 -26.55 -7.07
CA ARG A 354 9.71 -27.26 -7.54
C ARG A 354 10.02 -28.72 -7.88
N ASN A 355 11.10 -28.97 -8.62
CA ASN A 355 11.53 -30.33 -8.96
C ASN A 355 11.86 -31.16 -7.71
N ALA A 356 12.58 -30.60 -6.74
CA ALA A 356 12.92 -31.28 -5.50
C ALA A 356 11.67 -31.70 -4.72
N GLY A 357 10.67 -30.81 -4.63
CA GLY A 357 9.38 -31.14 -4.04
C GLY A 357 8.64 -32.26 -4.77
N ILE A 358 8.57 -32.20 -6.11
CA ILE A 358 7.88 -33.22 -6.93
C ILE A 358 8.59 -34.58 -6.88
N HIS A 359 9.92 -34.60 -6.81
CA HIS A 359 10.66 -35.84 -6.61
C HIS A 359 10.26 -36.56 -5.32
N GLN A 360 9.97 -35.79 -4.28
CA GLN A 360 9.62 -36.26 -2.94
C GLN A 360 8.12 -36.48 -2.74
N ALA A 361 7.30 -36.06 -3.71
CA ALA A 361 5.86 -36.27 -3.74
C ALA A 361 5.50 -37.75 -3.85
N SER A 362 4.39 -38.14 -3.23
CA SER A 362 3.75 -39.46 -3.33
C SER A 362 2.47 -39.44 -4.18
N GLY A 363 1.85 -38.26 -4.35
CA GLY A 363 0.65 -38.07 -5.15
C GLY A 363 0.86 -38.33 -6.64
N CYS A 364 -0.20 -38.82 -7.30
CA CYS A 364 -0.24 -38.97 -8.76
C CYS A 364 -0.56 -37.65 -9.47
N TYR A 365 -1.03 -36.66 -8.73
CA TYR A 365 -1.26 -35.29 -9.16
C TYR A 365 -0.39 -34.33 -8.33
N ILE A 366 0.03 -33.24 -8.96
CA ILE A 366 0.89 -32.23 -8.37
C ILE A 366 0.15 -30.88 -8.44
N LEU A 367 0.24 -30.11 -7.37
CA LEU A 367 -0.19 -28.73 -7.32
C LEU A 367 0.95 -27.86 -6.78
N PRO A 368 1.68 -27.14 -7.63
CA PRO A 368 2.57 -26.10 -7.14
C PRO A 368 1.75 -24.93 -6.59
N LEU A 369 2.14 -24.40 -5.45
CA LEU A 369 1.53 -23.20 -4.87
C LEU A 369 2.66 -22.29 -4.40
N ASP A 370 2.80 -21.11 -5.00
CA ASP A 370 3.82 -20.15 -4.55
C ASP A 370 3.56 -19.69 -3.11
N ALA A 371 4.63 -19.44 -2.36
CA ALA A 371 4.56 -19.12 -0.93
C ALA A 371 3.74 -17.87 -0.59
N ASP A 372 3.44 -17.02 -1.58
CA ASP A 372 2.65 -15.80 -1.42
C ASP A 372 1.23 -15.85 -1.99
N ASN A 373 0.84 -17.00 -2.54
CA ASN A 373 -0.47 -17.28 -3.11
C ASN A 373 -1.35 -18.05 -2.11
N ARG A 374 -2.67 -18.03 -2.30
CA ARG A 374 -3.63 -18.73 -1.41
C ARG A 374 -4.59 -19.59 -2.21
N LEU A 375 -4.76 -20.84 -1.82
CA LEU A 375 -5.73 -21.76 -2.41
C LEU A 375 -7.18 -21.30 -2.16
N ARG A 376 -8.10 -21.62 -3.08
CA ARG A 376 -9.55 -21.42 -2.91
C ARG A 376 -10.31 -22.73 -2.83
N ALA A 377 -11.45 -22.68 -2.15
CA ALA A 377 -12.35 -23.81 -1.97
C ALA A 377 -12.75 -24.46 -3.31
N GLY A 378 -12.72 -25.80 -3.36
CA GLY A 378 -13.22 -26.59 -4.48
C GLY A 378 -12.26 -26.72 -5.66
N PHE A 379 -11.08 -26.09 -5.64
CA PHE A 379 -10.11 -26.21 -6.73
C PHE A 379 -9.60 -27.65 -6.86
N ILE A 380 -9.04 -28.21 -5.77
CA ILE A 380 -8.40 -29.52 -5.80
C ILE A 380 -9.41 -30.62 -6.14
N GLU A 381 -10.59 -30.62 -5.53
CA GLU A 381 -11.62 -31.64 -5.76
C GLU A 381 -12.14 -31.60 -7.20
N SER A 382 -12.35 -30.40 -7.75
CA SER A 382 -12.76 -30.23 -9.14
C SER A 382 -11.67 -30.70 -10.09
N ALA A 383 -10.40 -30.38 -9.80
CA ALA A 383 -9.28 -30.82 -10.61
C ALA A 383 -9.10 -32.35 -10.58
N ILE A 384 -9.19 -32.99 -9.41
CA ILE A 384 -9.15 -34.46 -9.29
C ILE A 384 -10.26 -35.07 -10.15
N LYS A 385 -11.49 -34.57 -10.04
CA LYS A 385 -12.63 -35.08 -10.81
C LYS A 385 -12.38 -35.02 -12.32
N GLU A 386 -11.84 -33.92 -12.83
CA GLU A 386 -11.56 -33.75 -14.25
C GLU A 386 -10.36 -34.59 -14.72
N LEU A 387 -9.34 -34.74 -13.88
CA LEU A 387 -8.22 -35.65 -14.17
C LEU A 387 -8.66 -37.12 -14.10
N GLU A 388 -9.61 -37.50 -13.27
CA GLU A 388 -10.11 -38.88 -13.22
C GLU A 388 -11.08 -39.21 -14.35
N SER A 389 -11.81 -38.21 -14.87
CA SER A 389 -12.78 -38.40 -15.96
C SER A 389 -12.12 -38.72 -17.32
N SER A 390 -10.85 -38.34 -17.50
CA SER A 390 -10.12 -38.49 -18.76
C SER A 390 -8.65 -38.79 -18.54
N SER A 391 -8.19 -39.95 -19.03
CA SER A 391 -6.78 -40.33 -19.01
C SER A 391 -5.89 -39.43 -19.87
N THR A 392 -6.48 -38.62 -20.76
CA THR A 392 -5.75 -37.71 -21.66
C THR A 392 -5.64 -36.28 -21.14
N THR A 393 -6.44 -35.91 -20.14
CA THR A 393 -6.32 -34.62 -19.47
C THR A 393 -5.11 -34.66 -18.55
N GLY A 394 -4.12 -33.82 -18.83
CA GLY A 394 -2.87 -33.75 -18.08
C GLY A 394 -2.81 -32.57 -17.12
N VAL A 395 -3.47 -31.46 -17.43
CA VAL A 395 -3.39 -30.19 -16.68
C VAL A 395 -4.78 -29.61 -16.48
N VAL A 396 -5.09 -29.19 -15.25
CA VAL A 396 -6.33 -28.52 -14.88
C VAL A 396 -6.01 -27.19 -14.20
N TYR A 397 -6.63 -26.12 -14.67
CA TYR A 397 -6.43 -24.75 -14.18
C TYR A 397 -7.77 -24.01 -14.13
N GLY A 398 -7.81 -22.82 -13.56
CA GLY A 398 -9.03 -22.00 -13.55
C GLY A 398 -8.72 -20.51 -13.45
N TYR A 399 -9.69 -19.74 -12.96
CA TYR A 399 -9.52 -18.31 -12.77
C TYR A 399 -8.63 -18.02 -11.56
N ARG A 400 -8.01 -16.85 -11.56
CA ARG A 400 -7.23 -16.34 -10.42
C ARG A 400 -7.80 -15.02 -9.93
N GLN A 401 -7.74 -14.79 -8.64
CA GLN A 401 -8.16 -13.54 -8.01
C GLN A 401 -6.95 -12.75 -7.56
N PHE A 402 -6.76 -11.55 -8.10
CA PHE A 402 -5.67 -10.69 -7.66
C PHE A 402 -5.96 -10.06 -6.30
N PHE A 403 -4.90 -9.93 -5.50
CA PHE A 403 -4.86 -9.15 -4.27
C PHE A 403 -3.47 -8.56 -4.04
N GLY A 404 -3.32 -7.65 -3.07
CA GLY A 404 -2.10 -6.85 -2.89
C GLY A 404 -2.22 -5.52 -3.64
N LEU A 405 -1.23 -5.19 -4.49
CA LEU A 405 -1.21 -3.92 -5.24
C LEU A 405 -2.29 -3.82 -6.32
N LYS A 406 -2.88 -4.94 -6.72
CA LYS A 406 -3.98 -5.00 -7.69
C LYS A 406 -5.06 -5.93 -7.17
N THR A 407 -6.30 -5.56 -7.41
CA THR A 407 -7.48 -6.37 -7.12
C THR A 407 -8.23 -6.70 -8.41
N GLY A 408 -9.13 -7.68 -8.34
CA GLY A 408 -9.98 -8.10 -9.45
C GLY A 408 -9.73 -9.55 -9.86
N THR A 409 -10.69 -10.12 -10.57
CA THR A 409 -10.63 -11.50 -11.07
C THR A 409 -10.07 -11.52 -12.48
N ASP A 410 -9.14 -12.44 -12.74
CA ASP A 410 -8.64 -12.75 -14.07
C ASP A 410 -9.28 -14.05 -14.58
N GLU A 411 -10.24 -13.89 -15.48
CA GLU A 411 -10.95 -14.99 -16.10
C GLU A 411 -10.16 -15.56 -17.29
N VAL A 412 -9.18 -16.40 -16.95
CA VAL A 412 -8.33 -17.08 -17.92
C VAL A 412 -9.15 -17.89 -18.94
N GLY A 413 -8.77 -17.85 -20.22
CA GLY A 413 -9.48 -18.54 -21.31
C GLY A 413 -9.19 -20.04 -21.44
N GLU A 414 -9.97 -20.73 -22.28
CA GLU A 414 -9.74 -22.13 -22.66
C GLU A 414 -8.34 -22.34 -23.27
N PHE A 415 -7.82 -23.56 -23.17
CA PHE A 415 -6.49 -23.85 -23.70
C PHE A 415 -6.46 -23.70 -25.22
N ASN A 416 -5.52 -22.89 -25.70
CA ASN A 416 -5.27 -22.63 -27.10
C ASN A 416 -3.77 -22.63 -27.33
N LEU A 417 -3.28 -23.64 -28.05
CA LEU A 417 -1.86 -23.78 -28.35
C LEU A 417 -1.28 -22.55 -29.07
N GLU A 418 -2.02 -21.91 -29.97
CA GLU A 418 -1.53 -20.73 -30.69
C GLU A 418 -1.32 -19.54 -29.76
N GLU A 419 -2.19 -19.36 -28.76
CA GLU A 419 -2.04 -18.29 -27.76
C GLU A 419 -0.98 -18.65 -26.73
N MET A 420 -0.94 -19.91 -26.28
CA MET A 420 0.09 -20.40 -25.36
C MET A 420 1.49 -20.22 -25.94
N LEU A 421 1.71 -20.42 -27.25
CA LEU A 421 3.01 -20.17 -27.87
C LEU A 421 3.40 -18.68 -27.91
N LYS A 422 2.47 -17.74 -27.66
CA LYS A 422 2.69 -16.29 -27.70
C LYS A 422 2.90 -15.69 -26.31
N PHE A 423 2.10 -16.10 -25.32
CA PHE A 423 2.22 -15.64 -23.94
C PHE A 423 1.73 -16.71 -22.96
N ASN A 424 2.38 -16.79 -21.80
CA ASN A 424 1.92 -17.64 -20.71
C ASN A 424 0.69 -17.02 -20.05
N TYR A 425 -0.44 -17.73 -20.08
CA TYR A 425 -1.66 -17.32 -19.39
C TYR A 425 -2.17 -18.37 -18.40
N ILE A 426 -1.53 -19.55 -18.35
CA ILE A 426 -1.85 -20.58 -17.38
C ILE A 426 -0.80 -20.51 -16.29
N ASP A 427 -1.24 -20.10 -15.12
CA ASP A 427 -0.37 -19.97 -13.96
C ASP A 427 0.25 -21.31 -13.55
N ALA A 428 1.42 -21.26 -12.94
CA ALA A 428 2.07 -22.43 -12.36
C ALA A 428 1.21 -23.10 -11.27
N CYS A 429 0.27 -22.37 -10.65
CA CYS A 429 -0.78 -22.87 -9.75
C CYS A 429 -1.90 -23.66 -10.48
N ALA A 430 -1.50 -24.61 -11.31
CA ALA A 430 -2.37 -25.58 -11.97
C ALA A 430 -2.17 -26.97 -11.34
N VAL A 431 -3.25 -27.76 -11.27
CA VAL A 431 -3.15 -29.17 -10.86
C VAL A 431 -2.85 -30.01 -12.09
N PHE A 432 -1.75 -30.76 -12.09
CA PHE A 432 -1.36 -31.58 -13.23
C PHE A 432 -0.99 -33.00 -12.83
N ARG A 433 -1.05 -33.95 -13.76
CA ARG A 433 -0.57 -35.31 -13.54
C ARG A 433 0.94 -35.32 -13.37
N ARG A 434 1.45 -36.06 -12.39
CA ARG A 434 2.89 -36.31 -12.28
C ARG A 434 3.52 -36.81 -13.59
N GLN A 435 2.79 -37.61 -14.36
CA GLN A 435 3.23 -38.09 -15.67
C GLN A 435 3.54 -36.96 -16.67
N VAL A 436 2.85 -35.81 -16.61
CA VAL A 436 3.18 -34.64 -17.45
C VAL A 436 4.60 -34.16 -17.14
N TRP A 437 4.95 -34.08 -15.85
CA TRP A 437 6.29 -33.72 -15.41
C TRP A 437 7.32 -34.79 -15.80
N ASP A 438 6.99 -36.08 -15.68
CA ASP A 438 7.88 -37.17 -16.11
C ASP A 438 8.15 -37.14 -17.62
N ASP A 439 7.10 -36.95 -18.45
CA ASP A 439 7.19 -36.91 -19.91
C ASP A 439 7.99 -35.70 -20.42
N CYS A 440 7.91 -34.58 -19.69
CA CYS A 440 8.64 -33.35 -19.97
C CYS A 440 10.05 -33.32 -19.33
N LYS A 441 10.39 -34.31 -18.48
CA LYS A 441 11.65 -34.38 -17.71
C LYS A 441 11.82 -33.26 -16.68
N GLY A 442 10.71 -32.81 -16.11
CA GLY A 442 10.62 -31.82 -15.07
C GLY A 442 10.70 -30.36 -15.52
N TYR A 443 10.70 -29.44 -14.55
CA TYR A 443 10.89 -28.01 -14.81
C TYR A 443 12.33 -27.75 -15.25
N ASP A 444 12.54 -27.08 -16.37
CA ASP A 444 13.88 -26.75 -16.84
C ASP A 444 14.48 -25.62 -15.99
N GLN A 445 15.63 -25.90 -15.36
CA GLN A 445 16.32 -24.93 -14.51
C GLN A 445 16.90 -23.76 -15.31
N ASN A 446 17.09 -23.92 -16.63
CA ASN A 446 17.55 -22.83 -17.49
C ASN A 446 16.42 -21.94 -18.01
N MET A 447 15.17 -22.28 -17.70
CA MET A 447 13.99 -21.53 -18.16
C MET A 447 13.42 -20.58 -17.12
N SER A 448 13.94 -20.51 -15.89
CA SER A 448 13.43 -19.59 -14.86
C SER A 448 13.52 -18.11 -15.31
N PRO A 449 12.47 -17.28 -15.13
CA PRO A 449 11.18 -17.55 -14.47
C PRO A 449 10.03 -17.97 -15.43
N LEU A 450 10.34 -18.52 -16.61
CA LEU A 450 9.40 -19.05 -17.61
C LEU A 450 9.24 -20.59 -17.53
N GLU A 451 9.63 -21.22 -16.42
CA GLU A 451 9.70 -22.67 -16.31
C GLU A 451 8.33 -23.36 -16.38
N ASP A 452 7.28 -22.69 -15.90
CA ASP A 452 5.90 -23.18 -16.00
C ASP A 452 5.41 -23.13 -17.45
N TRP A 453 5.74 -22.06 -18.16
CA TRP A 453 5.41 -21.89 -19.56
C TRP A 453 6.06 -22.97 -20.45
N ASP A 454 7.35 -23.21 -20.23
CA ASP A 454 8.10 -24.29 -20.86
C ASP A 454 7.41 -25.66 -20.62
N LEU A 455 7.02 -25.92 -19.37
CA LEU A 455 6.32 -27.17 -19.02
C LEU A 455 4.96 -27.29 -19.75
N TRP A 456 4.19 -26.21 -19.87
CA TRP A 456 2.90 -26.22 -20.57
C TRP A 456 3.05 -26.45 -22.08
N ILE A 457 4.05 -25.83 -22.71
CA ILE A 457 4.34 -26.09 -24.13
C ILE A 457 4.78 -27.54 -24.31
N GLY A 458 5.69 -28.04 -23.46
CA GLY A 458 6.13 -29.43 -23.45
C GLY A 458 4.97 -30.41 -23.28
N ALA A 459 4.04 -30.13 -22.36
CA ALA A 459 2.86 -30.98 -22.14
C ALA A 459 1.99 -31.07 -23.40
N ALA A 460 1.75 -29.94 -24.06
CA ALA A 460 1.01 -29.89 -25.32
C ALA A 460 1.73 -30.65 -26.44
N GLU A 461 3.06 -30.56 -26.50
CA GLU A 461 3.91 -31.31 -27.45
C GLU A 461 3.80 -32.83 -27.26
N LYS A 462 3.65 -33.29 -26.01
CA LYS A 462 3.42 -34.71 -25.68
C LYS A 462 1.96 -35.16 -25.88
N GLY A 463 1.07 -34.25 -26.30
CA GLY A 463 -0.33 -34.56 -26.58
C GLY A 463 -1.25 -34.55 -25.35
N TRP A 464 -0.77 -34.03 -24.21
CA TRP A 464 -1.63 -33.83 -23.04
C TRP A 464 -2.69 -32.78 -23.31
N ARG A 465 -3.90 -33.03 -22.80
CA ARG A 465 -5.00 -32.07 -22.85
C ARG A 465 -5.05 -31.23 -21.59
N PHE A 466 -5.53 -30.01 -21.77
CA PHE A 466 -5.74 -29.04 -20.72
C PHE A 466 -7.25 -28.88 -20.50
N HIS A 467 -7.65 -28.68 -19.25
CA HIS A 467 -9.05 -28.41 -18.91
C HIS A 467 -9.13 -27.17 -18.01
N ARG A 468 -10.04 -26.26 -18.35
CA ARG A 468 -10.28 -25.06 -17.57
C ARG A 468 -11.53 -25.21 -16.72
N LEU A 469 -11.39 -24.94 -15.43
CA LEU A 469 -12.48 -24.78 -14.49
C LEU A 469 -13.05 -23.35 -14.56
N THR A 470 -14.38 -23.23 -14.63
CA THR A 470 -15.09 -21.94 -14.57
C THR A 470 -15.33 -21.49 -13.13
N LEU A 471 -14.26 -21.44 -12.33
CA LEU A 471 -14.27 -20.98 -10.94
C LEU A 471 -12.93 -20.34 -10.57
N VAL A 472 -12.92 -19.51 -9.52
CA VAL A 472 -11.69 -18.94 -8.95
C VAL A 472 -10.96 -19.99 -8.14
N THR A 473 -9.78 -20.37 -8.61
CA THR A 473 -9.02 -21.52 -8.11
C THR A 473 -8.00 -21.15 -7.03
N PHE A 474 -7.48 -19.92 -7.06
CA PHE A 474 -6.55 -19.40 -6.07
C PHE A 474 -6.51 -17.86 -6.10
N ASP A 475 -5.95 -17.27 -5.04
CA ASP A 475 -5.61 -15.86 -4.96
C ASP A 475 -4.15 -15.64 -5.31
N TYR A 476 -3.90 -14.78 -6.29
CA TYR A 476 -2.57 -14.40 -6.78
C TYR A 476 -2.15 -13.05 -6.17
N ARG A 477 -1.03 -13.02 -5.44
CA ARG A 477 -0.53 -11.78 -4.82
C ARG A 477 0.27 -10.95 -5.83
N ILE A 478 -0.13 -9.69 -6.01
CA ILE A 478 0.61 -8.72 -6.83
C ILE A 478 1.44 -7.85 -5.89
N ARG A 479 2.76 -7.93 -6.03
CA ARG A 479 3.75 -7.23 -5.20
C ARG A 479 4.81 -6.52 -6.08
N PRO A 480 5.40 -5.41 -5.61
CA PRO A 480 6.34 -4.62 -6.42
C PRO A 480 7.62 -5.37 -6.78
N GLU A 481 8.08 -6.28 -5.92
CA GLU A 481 9.30 -7.09 -6.09
C GLU A 481 8.98 -8.53 -6.57
N SER A 482 7.95 -8.70 -7.40
CA SER A 482 7.62 -10.01 -7.97
C SER A 482 8.75 -10.52 -8.87
N LEU A 483 8.92 -11.85 -9.02
CA LEU A 483 9.81 -12.46 -10.02
C LEU A 483 9.54 -11.95 -11.44
N LEU A 484 8.30 -11.51 -11.72
CA LEU A 484 7.92 -10.83 -12.96
C LEU A 484 8.69 -9.52 -13.20
N SER A 485 9.23 -8.86 -12.17
CA SER A 485 10.11 -7.69 -12.33
C SER A 485 11.45 -8.04 -13.00
N MET A 486 11.89 -9.31 -12.96
CA MET A 486 13.05 -9.76 -13.76
C MET A 486 12.72 -9.84 -15.26
N VAL A 487 11.44 -9.87 -15.64
CA VAL A 487 10.97 -9.81 -17.03
C VAL A 487 11.13 -8.40 -17.62
N ASP A 488 11.44 -7.39 -16.80
CA ASP A 488 11.80 -6.06 -17.30
C ASP A 488 13.22 -6.00 -17.91
N ASP A 489 14.07 -7.02 -17.68
CA ASP A 489 15.32 -7.21 -18.42
C ASP A 489 15.02 -7.81 -19.80
N ALA A 490 14.80 -6.93 -20.78
CA ALA A 490 14.50 -7.30 -22.15
C ALA A 490 15.52 -8.29 -22.77
N ALA A 491 16.79 -8.22 -22.37
CA ALA A 491 17.83 -9.12 -22.89
C ALA A 491 17.73 -10.52 -22.27
N LEU A 492 17.42 -10.62 -20.97
CA LEU A 492 17.11 -11.90 -20.35
C LEU A 492 15.88 -12.54 -21.00
N VAL A 493 14.80 -11.78 -21.16
CA VAL A 493 13.56 -12.25 -21.78
C VAL A 493 13.81 -12.72 -23.21
N GLU A 494 14.51 -11.94 -24.03
CA GLU A 494 14.85 -12.33 -25.41
C GLU A 494 15.60 -13.67 -25.45
N ARG A 495 16.60 -13.86 -24.57
CA ARG A 495 17.36 -15.11 -24.49
C ARG A 495 16.50 -16.30 -24.09
N LEU A 496 15.66 -16.15 -23.05
CA LEU A 496 14.80 -17.23 -22.57
C LEU A 496 13.74 -17.61 -23.63
N PHE A 497 13.12 -16.62 -24.27
CA PHE A 497 12.20 -16.86 -25.38
C PHE A 497 12.87 -17.55 -26.57
N ALA A 498 14.09 -17.13 -26.95
CA ALA A 498 14.83 -17.79 -28.02
C ALA A 498 15.13 -19.25 -27.68
N ALA A 499 15.57 -19.53 -26.45
CA ALA A 499 15.81 -20.88 -25.95
C ALA A 499 14.52 -21.72 -25.96
N MET A 500 13.38 -21.14 -25.56
CA MET A 500 12.06 -21.80 -25.59
C MET A 500 11.62 -22.16 -27.03
N ILE A 501 11.83 -21.25 -27.99
CA ILE A 501 11.54 -21.49 -29.41
C ILE A 501 12.44 -22.60 -29.96
N GLU A 502 13.74 -22.59 -29.62
CA GLU A 502 14.69 -23.62 -30.05
C GLU A 502 14.32 -25.00 -29.47
N LYS A 503 13.97 -25.05 -28.18
CA LYS A 503 13.57 -26.27 -27.49
C LYS A 503 12.29 -26.88 -28.04
N HIS A 504 11.30 -26.06 -28.40
CA HIS A 504 10.01 -26.48 -28.94
C HIS A 504 9.86 -26.17 -30.44
N TYR A 505 10.96 -26.27 -31.20
CA TYR A 505 11.02 -25.87 -32.60
C TYR A 505 9.91 -26.46 -33.47
N GLU A 506 9.57 -27.74 -33.27
CA GLU A 506 8.53 -28.43 -34.05
C GLU A 506 7.12 -27.84 -33.85
N LEU A 507 6.84 -27.23 -32.69
CA LEU A 507 5.58 -26.52 -32.46
C LEU A 507 5.62 -25.11 -33.06
N TYR A 508 6.75 -24.41 -32.95
CA TYR A 508 6.89 -23.02 -33.42
C TYR A 508 7.04 -22.92 -34.95
N GLN A 509 7.87 -23.75 -35.58
CA GLN A 509 8.23 -23.68 -36.99
C GLN A 509 7.01 -23.58 -37.94
N PRO A 510 6.00 -24.46 -37.88
CA PRO A 510 4.86 -24.39 -38.80
C PRO A 510 3.97 -23.16 -38.57
N ARG A 511 4.08 -22.52 -37.39
CA ARG A 511 3.25 -21.38 -36.96
C ARG A 511 3.96 -20.04 -37.11
N LEU A 512 5.27 -20.05 -37.28
CA LEU A 512 6.11 -18.86 -37.30
C LEU A 512 5.66 -17.83 -38.34
N ILE A 513 5.30 -18.25 -39.56
CA ILE A 513 4.84 -17.32 -40.62
C ILE A 513 3.54 -16.62 -40.19
N LYS A 514 2.59 -17.38 -39.64
CA LYS A 514 1.30 -16.84 -39.17
C LYS A 514 1.51 -15.91 -37.98
N GLN A 515 2.34 -16.32 -37.01
CA GLN A 515 2.67 -15.52 -35.84
C GLN A 515 3.38 -14.22 -36.24
N LEU A 516 4.37 -14.25 -37.13
CA LEU A 516 5.03 -13.05 -37.65
C LEU A 516 4.06 -12.11 -38.38
N ALA A 517 3.12 -12.65 -39.15
CA ALA A 517 2.09 -11.86 -39.83
C ALA A 517 1.10 -11.23 -38.84
N GLU A 518 0.77 -11.91 -37.74
CA GLU A 518 -0.05 -11.38 -36.64
C GLU A 518 0.72 -10.32 -35.84
N MET A 519 1.98 -10.58 -35.46
CA MET A 519 2.84 -9.62 -34.78
C MET A 519 3.00 -8.33 -35.59
N LYS A 520 3.20 -8.43 -36.92
CA LYS A 520 3.23 -7.25 -37.80
C LYS A 520 1.91 -6.49 -37.80
N ARG A 521 0.77 -7.19 -37.84
CA ARG A 521 -0.55 -6.55 -37.76
C ARG A 521 -0.75 -5.86 -36.41
N ASN A 522 -0.44 -6.53 -35.31
CA ASN A 522 -0.55 -5.99 -33.95
C ASN A 522 0.38 -4.78 -33.76
N SER A 523 1.63 -4.86 -34.25
CA SER A 523 2.57 -3.75 -34.25
C SER A 523 2.06 -2.56 -35.06
N ALA A 524 1.46 -2.80 -36.24
CA ALA A 524 0.83 -1.74 -37.03
C ALA A 524 -0.39 -1.11 -36.32
N HIS A 525 -1.23 -1.93 -35.66
CA HIS A 525 -2.35 -1.46 -34.86
C HIS A 525 -1.89 -0.63 -33.65
N LEU A 526 -0.89 -1.09 -32.92
CA LEU A 526 -0.27 -0.37 -31.80
C LEU A 526 0.31 0.95 -32.28
N THR A 527 1.07 0.95 -33.37
CA THR A 527 1.63 2.17 -33.98
C THR A 527 0.52 3.15 -34.38
N ALA A 528 -0.58 2.66 -34.96
CA ALA A 528 -1.73 3.49 -35.31
C ALA A 528 -2.47 4.02 -34.07
N SER A 529 -2.59 3.23 -33.00
CA SER A 529 -3.19 3.66 -31.74
C SER A 529 -2.33 4.69 -31.02
N VAL A 530 -1.01 4.50 -30.96
CA VAL A 530 -0.06 5.49 -30.44
C VAL A 530 -0.16 6.79 -31.24
N ARG A 531 -0.21 6.71 -32.57
CA ARG A 531 -0.41 7.89 -33.41
C ARG A 531 -1.74 8.58 -33.14
N ARG A 532 -2.85 7.84 -33.04
CA ARG A 532 -4.16 8.42 -32.69
C ARG A 532 -4.18 9.08 -31.32
N LEU A 533 -3.55 8.46 -30.32
CA LEU A 533 -3.44 9.02 -28.98
C LEU A 533 -2.56 10.27 -28.99
N SER A 534 -1.47 10.27 -29.78
CA SER A 534 -0.62 11.46 -29.97
C SER A 534 -1.41 12.59 -30.65
N ASP A 535 -2.11 12.29 -31.74
CA ASP A 535 -2.92 13.26 -32.49
C ASP A 535 -4.06 13.81 -31.63
N GLU A 536 -4.72 12.97 -30.81
CA GLU A 536 -5.76 13.39 -29.87
C GLU A 536 -5.17 14.22 -28.72
N ASN A 537 -3.98 13.88 -28.22
CA ASN A 537 -3.30 14.67 -27.21
C ASN A 537 -2.89 16.05 -27.77
N ASP A 538 -2.38 16.10 -29.00
CA ASP A 538 -2.08 17.35 -29.72
C ASP A 538 -3.34 18.16 -30.01
N ARG A 539 -4.45 17.49 -30.34
CA ARG A 539 -5.76 18.12 -30.52
C ARG A 539 -6.29 18.67 -29.21
N LEU A 540 -6.27 17.91 -28.11
CA LEU A 540 -6.70 18.37 -26.79
C LEU A 540 -5.84 19.54 -26.31
N ARG A 541 -4.52 19.49 -26.55
CA ARG A 541 -3.60 20.63 -26.34
C ARG A 541 -4.01 21.84 -27.18
N GLY A 542 -4.32 21.63 -28.46
CA GLY A 542 -4.80 22.66 -29.38
C GLY A 542 -6.17 23.23 -28.99
N GLU A 543 -7.12 22.40 -28.55
CA GLU A 543 -8.43 22.81 -28.06
C GLU A 543 -8.27 23.64 -26.80
N LEU A 544 -7.42 23.21 -25.86
CA LEU A 544 -7.04 23.99 -24.66
C LEU A 544 -6.52 25.38 -25.05
N LEU A 545 -5.62 25.45 -26.05
CA LEU A 545 -5.08 26.69 -26.63
C LEU A 545 -6.15 27.55 -27.35
N THR A 546 -7.14 26.93 -28.01
CA THR A 546 -8.22 27.65 -28.71
C THR A 546 -9.32 28.17 -27.77
N THR A 547 -9.65 27.44 -26.71
CA THR A 547 -10.53 27.96 -25.63
C THR A 547 -9.89 29.14 -24.89
N SER A 548 -8.56 29.22 -24.86
CA SER A 548 -7.83 30.38 -24.35
C SER A 548 -7.78 31.58 -25.32
N THR A 549 -8.12 31.41 -26.60
CA THR A 549 -8.05 32.49 -27.62
C THR A 549 -9.41 33.08 -28.03
N THR A 550 -10.51 32.71 -27.37
CA THR A 550 -11.79 33.43 -27.50
C THR A 550 -11.78 34.86 -26.95
N HIS A 551 -10.68 35.36 -26.39
CA HIS A 551 -10.45 36.78 -26.12
C HIS A 551 -9.11 37.24 -26.72
N GLY A 552 -9.18 37.97 -27.83
CA GLY A 552 -8.08 38.85 -28.28
C GLY A 552 -7.52 38.51 -29.66
N GLN A 553 -7.86 39.36 -30.63
CA GLN A 553 -7.42 39.29 -32.02
C GLN A 553 -5.89 39.37 -32.18
N SER A 554 -5.37 38.64 -33.19
CA SER A 554 -4.01 38.74 -33.71
C SER A 554 -3.69 40.11 -34.34
N PRO A 555 -2.39 40.46 -34.46
CA PRO A 555 -1.89 41.03 -35.70
C PRO A 555 -0.76 40.21 -36.36
N GLN A 556 -0.69 40.43 -37.67
CA GLN A 556 0.10 39.79 -38.74
C GLN A 556 1.64 39.94 -38.64
N PRO A 557 2.40 39.17 -39.45
CA PRO A 557 3.83 38.96 -39.29
C PRO A 557 4.69 40.01 -40.02
N VAL A 558 5.90 40.24 -39.51
CA VAL A 558 6.96 40.98 -40.21
C VAL A 558 8.15 40.06 -40.42
N GLU A 559 8.44 39.74 -41.68
CA GLU A 559 9.70 39.13 -42.10
C GLU A 559 10.80 40.21 -42.17
N HIS A 560 12.03 39.89 -41.72
CA HIS A 560 13.27 40.22 -42.44
C HIS A 560 14.50 39.47 -41.85
N GLY A 561 15.06 38.57 -42.67
CA GLY A 561 16.47 38.55 -43.10
C GLY A 561 17.64 38.50 -42.10
N GLY A 562 18.40 37.38 -42.15
CA GLY A 562 19.81 37.41 -42.60
C GLY A 562 20.95 37.69 -41.60
N TYR A 563 21.65 36.60 -41.24
CA TYR A 563 23.11 36.43 -41.04
C TYR A 563 23.94 37.25 -40.02
N ALA A 564 24.49 36.47 -39.07
CA ALA A 564 25.85 36.42 -38.53
C ALA A 564 26.46 37.60 -37.73
N GLY A 565 26.78 37.33 -36.45
CA GLY A 565 27.71 38.11 -35.63
C GLY A 565 27.92 37.57 -34.22
N ASN A 566 29.16 37.12 -33.94
CA ASN A 566 29.92 36.82 -32.71
C ASN A 566 29.30 36.88 -31.27
N PRO A 567 29.90 36.12 -30.30
CA PRO A 567 29.31 35.74 -29.02
C PRO A 567 29.48 36.82 -27.95
N ILE A 568 28.37 37.33 -27.40
CA ILE A 568 28.38 38.23 -26.24
C ILE A 568 27.17 37.88 -25.37
N ALA A 569 27.45 37.58 -24.09
CA ALA A 569 26.55 37.46 -22.95
C ALA A 569 25.21 36.73 -23.22
N GLN A 570 25.13 35.45 -22.85
CA GLN A 570 23.82 34.86 -22.58
C GLN A 570 23.16 35.72 -21.49
N ASP A 571 22.09 36.38 -21.86
CA ASP A 571 21.23 37.09 -20.95
C ASP A 571 20.87 36.13 -19.80
N ARG A 572 21.23 36.48 -18.56
CA ARG A 572 21.27 35.58 -17.39
C ARG A 572 19.92 34.91 -17.10
N HIS A 573 18.85 35.40 -17.72
CA HIS A 573 17.47 34.92 -17.56
C HIS A 573 16.87 34.26 -18.83
N THR A 574 17.67 34.05 -19.88
CA THR A 574 17.23 33.34 -21.11
C THR A 574 17.39 31.82 -21.05
N MET A 575 17.50 31.26 -19.83
CA MET A 575 17.71 29.83 -19.63
C MET A 575 16.64 28.98 -20.29
N LYS A 576 17.05 27.80 -20.76
CA LYS A 576 16.17 26.80 -21.36
C LYS A 576 16.03 25.59 -20.44
N GLN A 577 14.88 24.92 -20.51
CA GLN A 577 14.67 23.61 -19.89
C GLN A 577 15.82 22.69 -20.24
N GLY A 578 16.36 21.99 -19.25
CA GLY A 578 17.45 21.05 -19.44
C GLY A 578 18.80 21.71 -19.74
N GLN A 579 18.98 23.01 -19.55
CA GLN A 579 20.31 23.63 -19.71
C GLN A 579 21.23 23.21 -18.55
N THR A 580 22.42 22.65 -18.85
CA THR A 580 23.46 22.41 -17.84
C THR A 580 24.14 23.72 -17.48
N ILE A 581 24.39 23.93 -16.18
CA ILE A 581 25.00 25.16 -15.66
C ILE A 581 26.46 24.89 -15.27
N ALA A 582 27.35 25.77 -15.72
CA ALA A 582 28.75 25.74 -15.32
C ALA A 582 28.91 26.38 -13.92
N PRO A 583 29.85 25.90 -13.08
CA PRO A 583 30.00 26.39 -11.71
C PRO A 583 30.10 27.92 -11.53
N PRO A 584 30.85 28.67 -12.38
CA PRO A 584 30.94 30.13 -12.22
C PRO A 584 29.60 30.86 -12.41
N LEU A 585 28.71 30.31 -13.24
CA LEU A 585 27.37 30.87 -13.45
C LEU A 585 26.42 30.43 -12.32
N LEU A 586 26.62 29.24 -11.74
CA LEU A 586 25.82 28.75 -10.63
C LEU A 586 25.96 29.62 -9.38
N ASP A 587 27.19 29.99 -9.02
CA ASP A 587 27.46 30.82 -7.84
C ASP A 587 26.75 32.18 -7.91
N ASP A 588 26.72 32.78 -9.11
CA ASP A 588 25.99 34.02 -9.39
C ASP A 588 24.46 33.83 -9.22
N LEU A 589 23.91 32.73 -9.75
CA LEU A 589 22.47 32.46 -9.77
C LEU A 589 21.88 32.07 -8.43
N VAL A 590 22.63 31.34 -7.60
CA VAL A 590 22.18 30.93 -6.26
C VAL A 590 21.83 32.16 -5.42
N ASN A 591 22.50 33.29 -5.62
CA ASN A 591 22.20 34.54 -4.92
C ASN A 591 20.83 35.14 -5.28
N GLU A 592 20.24 34.78 -6.42
CA GLU A 592 18.93 35.25 -6.88
C GLU A 592 17.76 34.36 -6.44
N THR A 593 18.01 33.24 -5.76
CA THR A 593 16.96 32.29 -5.39
C THR A 593 16.20 32.72 -4.15
N ILE A 594 14.93 32.30 -4.04
CA ILE A 594 14.07 32.53 -2.86
C ILE A 594 14.72 31.91 -1.61
N SER A 595 14.65 32.62 -0.48
CA SER A 595 15.12 32.13 0.81
C SER A 595 14.36 30.86 1.22
N GLY A 596 15.09 29.88 1.75
CA GLY A 596 14.52 28.57 2.11
C GLY A 596 14.35 27.59 0.94
N SER A 597 14.69 27.97 -0.30
CA SER A 597 14.72 27.04 -1.45
C SER A 597 16.08 26.39 -1.72
N ARG A 598 17.14 26.79 -0.99
CA ARG A 598 18.54 26.40 -1.24
C ARG A 598 18.94 25.13 -0.50
N ASP A 599 19.79 24.34 -1.17
CA ASP A 599 20.42 23.12 -0.67
C ASP A 599 19.43 22.14 -0.01
N VAL A 600 18.25 22.00 -0.64
CA VAL A 600 17.20 21.09 -0.19
C VAL A 600 17.39 19.73 -0.86
N ARG A 601 17.68 18.71 -0.05
CA ARG A 601 17.86 17.35 -0.53
C ARG A 601 16.51 16.65 -0.72
N VAL A 602 16.36 16.01 -1.88
CA VAL A 602 15.15 15.32 -2.32
C VAL A 602 15.50 13.86 -2.59
N GLY A 603 15.21 13.02 -1.59
CA GLY A 603 15.67 11.64 -1.53
C GLY A 603 17.20 11.51 -1.65
N ASP A 604 17.64 10.37 -2.17
CA ASP A 604 19.04 10.06 -2.43
C ASP A 604 19.54 10.53 -3.80
N ARG A 605 18.68 11.14 -4.62
CA ARG A 605 18.92 11.42 -6.04
C ARG A 605 19.23 12.86 -6.37
N PHE A 606 18.58 13.81 -5.70
CA PHE A 606 18.58 15.20 -6.16
C PHE A 606 18.84 16.18 -5.02
N LEU A 607 19.55 17.25 -5.34
CA LEU A 607 19.73 18.41 -4.48
C LEU A 607 19.20 19.64 -5.21
N LEU A 608 18.19 20.28 -4.64
CA LEU A 608 17.70 21.58 -5.11
C LEU A 608 18.67 22.66 -4.65
N LYS A 609 19.38 23.27 -5.59
CA LYS A 609 20.31 24.39 -5.34
C LYS A 609 19.58 25.71 -5.14
N GLY A 610 18.36 25.83 -5.65
CA GLY A 610 17.47 26.96 -5.39
C GLY A 610 16.44 27.20 -6.48
N ILE A 611 15.49 28.08 -6.20
CA ILE A 611 14.40 28.45 -7.12
C ILE A 611 14.44 29.95 -7.37
N ILE A 612 14.47 30.35 -8.65
CA ILE A 612 14.41 31.76 -9.08
C ILE A 612 13.04 32.05 -9.71
N PRO A 613 12.21 32.90 -9.09
CA PRO A 613 10.92 33.31 -9.63
C PRO A 613 11.08 34.45 -10.64
N LYS A 614 10.36 34.35 -11.77
CA LYS A 614 10.26 35.40 -12.79
C LYS A 614 8.79 35.60 -13.16
N TRP A 615 8.24 36.73 -12.75
CA TRP A 615 6.89 37.14 -13.10
C TRP A 615 6.81 37.67 -14.52
N ALA A 616 5.81 37.22 -15.26
CA ALA A 616 5.34 37.78 -16.52
C ALA A 616 3.94 38.38 -16.32
N ALA A 617 3.38 38.98 -17.37
CA ALA A 617 2.08 39.67 -17.29
C ALA A 617 0.93 38.74 -16.86
N ASP A 618 0.98 37.46 -17.22
CA ASP A 618 -0.09 36.47 -17.01
C ASP A 618 0.36 35.19 -16.31
N SER A 619 1.64 35.08 -15.96
CA SER A 619 2.24 33.84 -15.47
C SER A 619 3.44 34.08 -14.56
N LEU A 620 3.74 33.10 -13.72
CA LEU A 620 4.99 32.97 -12.96
C LEU A 620 5.80 31.83 -13.55
N ARG A 621 7.04 32.13 -13.91
CA ARG A 621 8.03 31.15 -14.33
C ARG A 621 9.01 30.92 -13.19
N LEU A 622 9.19 29.66 -12.79
CA LEU A 622 10.14 29.24 -11.78
C LEU A 622 11.30 28.55 -12.46
N ILE A 623 12.50 29.05 -12.22
CA ILE A 623 13.74 28.45 -12.69
C ILE A 623 14.33 27.67 -11.51
N CYS A 624 14.20 26.35 -11.54
CA CYS A 624 14.69 25.45 -10.51
C CYS A 624 16.08 24.96 -10.89
N LEU A 625 17.04 25.12 -9.98
CA LEU A 625 18.43 24.69 -10.15
C LEU A 625 18.62 23.37 -9.41
N TRP A 626 18.89 22.29 -10.14
CA TRP A 626 19.03 20.95 -9.58
C TRP A 626 20.46 20.42 -9.75
N GLU A 627 20.93 19.66 -8.77
CA GLU A 627 22.18 18.90 -8.82
C GLU A 627 21.88 17.41 -8.66
N SER A 628 22.55 16.56 -9.44
CA SER A 628 22.38 15.12 -9.35
C SER A 628 23.31 14.54 -8.29
N LEU A 629 22.79 13.75 -7.37
CA LEU A 629 23.59 13.09 -6.32
C LEU A 629 24.18 11.76 -6.78
N LEU A 630 23.74 11.23 -7.91
CA LEU A 630 24.21 9.98 -8.52
C LEU A 630 24.14 10.04 -10.06
N ASP A 631 24.73 9.07 -10.76
CA ASP A 631 24.62 8.93 -12.21
C ASP A 631 23.25 8.36 -12.59
N GLN A 632 22.43 9.09 -13.37
CA GLN A 632 21.05 8.68 -13.69
C GLN A 632 20.48 9.31 -14.96
N ARG A 633 19.34 8.78 -15.43
CA ARG A 633 18.47 9.49 -16.38
C ARG A 633 17.46 10.36 -15.63
N LEU A 634 17.15 11.52 -16.19
CA LEU A 634 16.15 12.44 -15.65
C LEU A 634 14.75 12.07 -16.13
N ASN A 635 14.09 11.12 -15.47
CA ASN A 635 12.71 10.69 -15.75
C ASN A 635 11.75 10.97 -14.57
N ALA A 636 12.05 12.03 -13.81
CA ALA A 636 11.27 12.44 -12.64
C ALA A 636 10.31 13.60 -12.97
N ILE A 637 9.25 13.72 -12.18
CA ILE A 637 8.22 14.75 -12.27
C ILE A 637 8.30 15.64 -11.04
N GLN A 638 8.32 16.95 -11.26
CA GLN A 638 8.15 17.98 -10.24
C GLN A 638 6.66 18.20 -10.00
N ALA A 639 6.20 17.85 -8.81
CA ALA A 639 4.85 18.14 -8.36
C ALA A 639 4.83 19.48 -7.62
N ILE A 640 4.10 20.47 -8.14
CA ILE A 640 3.96 21.80 -7.54
C ILE A 640 2.54 21.96 -7.04
N HIS A 641 2.37 22.22 -5.77
CA HIS A 641 1.07 22.41 -5.12
C HIS A 641 0.85 23.88 -4.75
N PHE A 642 -0.37 24.36 -4.89
CA PHE A 642 -0.76 25.73 -4.52
C PHE A 642 -1.44 25.69 -3.15
N VAL A 643 -0.92 26.43 -2.17
CA VAL A 643 -1.37 26.37 -0.78
C VAL A 643 -1.79 27.75 -0.28
N ALA A 644 -2.99 27.87 0.27
CA ALA A 644 -3.51 29.10 0.86
C ALA A 644 -2.85 29.44 2.21
N ASP A 645 -3.11 30.64 2.74
CA ASP A 645 -2.57 31.08 4.04
C ASP A 645 -3.06 30.23 5.22
N ASP A 646 -4.27 29.70 5.15
CA ASP A 646 -4.84 28.79 6.14
C ASP A 646 -4.35 27.33 5.99
N GLY A 647 -3.40 27.08 5.08
CA GLY A 647 -2.84 25.75 4.79
C GLY A 647 -3.69 24.91 3.84
N LYS A 648 -4.82 25.42 3.33
CA LYS A 648 -5.67 24.69 2.40
C LYS A 648 -4.99 24.50 1.04
N LEU A 649 -5.01 23.27 0.52
CA LEU A 649 -4.58 22.96 -0.84
C LEU A 649 -5.60 23.52 -1.84
N LEU A 650 -5.13 24.39 -2.73
CA LEU A 650 -5.93 25.04 -3.77
C LEU A 650 -5.86 24.29 -5.11
N GLY A 651 -4.79 23.54 -5.34
CA GLY A 651 -4.57 22.73 -6.55
C GLY A 651 -3.10 22.35 -6.71
N GLY A 652 -2.72 21.89 -7.90
CA GLY A 652 -1.34 21.62 -8.25
C GLY A 652 -1.08 21.54 -9.76
N ALA A 653 0.19 21.44 -10.13
CA ALA A 653 0.69 21.31 -11.48
C ALA A 653 1.94 20.42 -11.49
N ASP A 654 1.97 19.47 -12.42
CA ASP A 654 3.08 18.55 -12.59
C ASP A 654 3.91 18.95 -13.81
N HIS A 655 5.23 19.00 -13.63
CA HIS A 655 6.19 19.38 -14.67
C HIS A 655 7.32 18.34 -14.75
N PRO A 656 7.59 17.73 -15.90
CA PRO A 656 8.74 16.83 -16.03
C PRO A 656 10.03 17.61 -15.73
N GLN A 657 10.99 16.98 -15.02
CA GLN A 657 12.33 17.54 -14.88
C GLN A 657 13.01 17.62 -16.24
N ASP A 658 12.90 16.60 -17.08
CA ASP A 658 13.45 16.66 -18.43
C ASP A 658 12.54 15.92 -19.41
N GLU A 659 12.04 16.62 -20.43
CA GLU A 659 11.16 16.02 -21.44
C GLU A 659 11.89 15.02 -22.35
N ASN A 660 13.23 15.02 -22.35
CA ASN A 660 14.06 14.19 -23.22
C ASN A 660 14.72 12.99 -22.48
N ASN A 661 14.42 12.78 -21.19
CA ASN A 661 14.98 11.71 -20.36
C ASN A 661 16.52 11.56 -20.49
N ARG A 662 17.22 12.70 -20.55
CA ARG A 662 18.68 12.70 -20.76
C ARG A 662 19.43 12.11 -19.58
N PHE A 663 20.64 11.63 -19.84
CA PHE A 663 21.54 11.12 -18.81
C PHE A 663 22.33 12.28 -18.18
N ILE A 664 22.43 12.29 -16.85
CA ILE A 664 23.16 13.27 -16.05
C ILE A 664 24.12 12.55 -15.08
N ARG A 665 25.30 13.12 -14.88
CA ARG A 665 26.30 12.57 -13.96
C ARG A 665 26.18 13.15 -12.56
N GLN A 666 26.66 12.41 -11.56
CA GLN A 666 26.81 12.90 -10.20
C GLN A 666 27.57 14.24 -10.16
N GLY A 667 27.05 15.21 -9.41
CA GLY A 667 27.57 16.57 -9.27
C GLY A 667 27.24 17.51 -10.44
N GLN A 668 26.55 17.03 -11.49
CA GLN A 668 26.16 17.88 -12.61
C GLN A 668 24.90 18.67 -12.28
N VAL A 669 24.93 19.98 -12.58
CA VAL A 669 23.85 20.92 -12.27
C VAL A 669 23.08 21.32 -13.53
N TRP A 670 21.76 21.42 -13.43
CA TRP A 670 20.91 21.81 -14.54
C TRP A 670 19.70 22.66 -14.14
N VAL A 671 19.01 23.18 -15.15
CA VAL A 671 17.82 24.02 -15.03
C VAL A 671 16.57 23.25 -15.42
N ASP A 672 15.58 23.28 -14.53
CA ASP A 672 14.19 22.95 -14.81
C ASP A 672 13.30 24.18 -14.70
N ILE A 673 12.24 24.22 -15.49
CA ILE A 673 11.39 25.39 -15.64
C ILE A 673 9.94 24.97 -15.47
N ALA A 674 9.32 25.45 -14.40
CA ALA A 674 7.90 25.31 -14.18
C ALA A 674 7.21 26.64 -14.43
N THR A 675 6.12 26.62 -15.20
CA THR A 675 5.35 27.83 -15.52
C THR A 675 3.92 27.65 -15.07
N MET A 676 3.40 28.60 -14.31
CA MET A 676 2.05 28.60 -13.78
C MET A 676 1.36 29.91 -14.15
N SER A 677 0.09 29.86 -14.53
CA SER A 677 -0.71 31.06 -14.79
C SER A 677 -1.05 31.80 -13.49
N ASN A 678 -1.26 33.12 -13.56
CA ASN A 678 -1.73 33.91 -12.41
C ASN A 678 -3.05 33.38 -11.85
N THR A 679 -3.90 32.78 -12.70
CA THR A 679 -5.15 32.12 -12.30
C THR A 679 -4.89 30.92 -11.39
N GLN A 680 -3.90 30.07 -11.72
CA GLN A 680 -3.51 28.93 -10.87
C GLN A 680 -2.93 29.37 -9.52
N LEU A 681 -2.31 30.54 -9.50
CA LEU A 681 -1.76 31.16 -8.29
C LEU A 681 -2.78 31.96 -7.48
N SER A 682 -4.02 32.11 -7.97
CA SER A 682 -5.03 32.90 -7.29
C SER A 682 -5.28 32.35 -5.89
N HIS A 683 -5.14 33.20 -4.87
CA HIS A 683 -5.26 32.87 -3.44
C HIS A 683 -4.15 31.98 -2.86
N ALA A 684 -3.15 31.58 -3.66
CA ALA A 684 -2.01 30.82 -3.18
C ALA A 684 -1.03 31.74 -2.45
N LYS A 685 -0.65 31.36 -1.23
CA LYS A 685 0.42 32.00 -0.45
C LYS A 685 1.73 31.24 -0.56
N TYR A 686 1.66 29.90 -0.55
CA TYR A 686 2.83 29.02 -0.64
C TYR A 686 2.77 28.11 -1.87
N LEU A 687 3.94 27.71 -2.37
CA LEU A 687 4.09 26.58 -3.26
C LEU A 687 4.69 25.40 -2.52
N GLY A 688 4.11 24.22 -2.66
CA GLY A 688 4.71 22.96 -2.24
C GLY A 688 5.42 22.26 -3.39
N PHE A 689 6.74 22.12 -3.35
CA PHE A 689 7.54 21.40 -4.36
C PHE A 689 7.90 19.98 -3.90
N GLY A 690 7.50 18.97 -4.65
CA GLY A 690 8.00 17.61 -4.49
C GLY A 690 8.49 17.03 -5.81
N ILE A 691 9.24 15.92 -5.74
CA ILE A 691 9.63 15.16 -6.92
C ILE A 691 9.18 13.71 -6.75
N TYR A 692 8.61 13.12 -7.78
CA TYR A 692 8.38 11.67 -7.85
C TYR A 692 8.92 11.11 -9.16
N MET A 693 9.29 9.83 -9.16
CA MET A 693 9.60 9.11 -10.41
C MET A 693 8.28 8.76 -11.10
N LEU A 694 8.25 8.67 -12.43
CA LEU A 694 7.04 8.27 -13.15
C LEU A 694 6.46 6.95 -12.57
N GLY A 695 5.25 7.00 -12.00
CA GLY A 695 4.60 5.85 -11.35
C GLY A 695 5.03 5.53 -9.91
N GLY A 696 5.91 6.34 -9.31
CA GLY A 696 6.38 6.21 -7.93
C GLY A 696 5.75 7.24 -6.97
N GLU A 697 6.07 7.12 -5.69
CA GLU A 697 5.70 8.11 -4.68
C GLU A 697 6.61 9.34 -4.72
N LEU A 698 6.15 10.43 -4.11
CA LEU A 698 6.99 11.62 -3.88
C LEU A 698 8.16 11.27 -2.98
N MET A 699 9.36 11.67 -3.37
CA MET A 699 10.58 11.52 -2.59
C MET A 699 10.53 12.38 -1.33
N PRO A 700 11.14 11.93 -0.23
CA PRO A 700 11.18 12.70 1.01
C PRO A 700 12.04 13.95 0.85
N ILE A 701 11.65 15.03 1.52
CA ILE A 701 12.40 16.28 1.60
C ILE A 701 13.14 16.33 2.93
N GLU A 702 14.48 16.30 2.89
CA GLU A 702 15.28 16.15 4.11
C GLU A 702 15.43 17.47 4.88
N ASN A 703 15.44 18.62 4.20
CA ASN A 703 15.67 19.95 4.79
C ASN A 703 14.73 21.03 4.21
N GLY A 704 14.46 22.10 4.96
CA GLY A 704 13.58 23.21 4.55
C GLY A 704 12.20 23.20 5.23
N VAL A 705 11.36 24.20 4.95
CA VAL A 705 9.97 24.26 5.46
C VAL A 705 9.13 23.28 4.64
N ARG A 706 8.40 22.36 5.27
CA ARG A 706 7.76 21.23 4.58
C ARG A 706 6.25 21.20 4.75
N ASP A 707 5.59 20.52 3.81
CA ASP A 707 4.18 20.16 3.93
C ASP A 707 3.96 19.04 4.97
N TRP A 708 2.69 18.76 5.27
CA TRP A 708 2.25 17.90 6.39
C TRP A 708 2.69 16.43 6.29
N ASN A 709 3.25 15.99 5.16
CA ASN A 709 3.75 14.62 4.99
C ASN A 709 5.27 14.57 4.70
N ASN A 710 5.99 15.69 4.86
CA ASN A 710 7.43 15.82 4.59
C ASN A 710 7.85 15.45 3.15
N ARG A 711 6.92 15.47 2.19
CA ARG A 711 7.22 15.13 0.78
C ARG A 711 7.30 16.35 -0.12
N ARG A 712 6.96 17.55 0.38
CA ARG A 712 7.12 18.80 -0.38
C ARG A 712 7.75 19.91 0.43
N LEU A 713 8.59 20.68 -0.24
CA LEU A 713 9.17 21.92 0.25
C LEU A 713 8.16 23.06 0.04
N LEU A 714 7.73 23.71 1.12
CA LEU A 714 6.90 24.91 1.09
C LEU A 714 7.76 26.16 0.90
N VAL A 715 7.47 26.93 -0.14
CA VAL A 715 8.15 28.18 -0.48
C VAL A 715 7.12 29.30 -0.50
N ASP A 716 7.38 30.39 0.23
CA ASP A 716 6.54 31.59 0.22
C ASP A 716 6.86 32.43 -1.01
N ILE A 717 5.92 32.51 -1.96
CA ILE A 717 6.13 33.27 -3.19
C ILE A 717 5.94 34.77 -2.95
N LEU A 718 5.11 35.15 -1.97
CA LEU A 718 4.63 36.51 -1.77
C LEU A 718 5.55 37.32 -0.85
N ALA A 719 6.25 36.66 0.07
CA ALA A 719 7.16 37.33 1.00
C ALA A 719 8.41 37.92 0.33
N GLU A 720 8.82 37.40 -0.84
CA GLU A 720 10.11 37.76 -1.47
C GLU A 720 10.00 38.30 -2.90
N THR A 721 8.81 38.31 -3.49
CA THR A 721 8.60 38.89 -4.82
C THR A 721 7.34 39.76 -4.85
N ALA A 722 7.45 40.98 -5.35
CA ALA A 722 6.29 41.82 -5.61
C ALA A 722 5.58 41.32 -6.89
N PRO A 723 4.35 40.78 -6.82
CA PRO A 723 3.57 40.56 -8.02
C PRO A 723 3.25 41.91 -8.70
N PRO A 724 3.10 41.96 -10.04
CA PRO A 724 2.66 43.18 -10.70
C PRO A 724 1.29 43.62 -10.15
N ASP A 725 1.09 44.92 -9.90
CA ASP A 725 -0.15 45.55 -9.38
C ASP A 725 -1.40 45.13 -10.19
N SER A 726 -1.97 43.96 -9.93
CA SER A 726 -3.20 43.46 -10.58
C SER A 726 -3.73 42.16 -9.95
N PHE A 727 -3.86 42.09 -8.62
CA PHE A 727 -4.86 41.20 -8.04
C PHE A 727 -6.17 42.00 -7.89
N PRO A 728 -7.28 41.59 -8.52
CA PRO A 728 -8.54 42.30 -8.38
C PRO A 728 -9.02 42.21 -6.93
N GLN A 729 -8.99 43.34 -6.22
CA GLN A 729 -9.68 43.48 -4.94
C GLN A 729 -11.18 43.34 -5.19
N GLU A 730 -11.81 42.29 -4.66
CA GLU A 730 -13.26 42.20 -4.60
C GLU A 730 -13.82 43.39 -3.80
N ARG A 731 -14.55 44.24 -4.51
CA ARG A 731 -15.28 45.37 -3.94
C ARG A 731 -16.39 44.85 -3.03
N THR A 732 -16.33 45.28 -1.78
CA THR A 732 -17.48 45.33 -0.87
C THR A 732 -18.65 46.08 -1.50
N SER A 733 -19.83 45.48 -1.59
CA SER A 733 -21.09 46.24 -1.65
C SER A 733 -22.30 45.45 -1.13
N ASN A 734 -22.49 45.61 0.18
CA ASN A 734 -23.70 46.10 0.87
C ASN A 734 -25.00 45.28 1.01
N PRO A 735 -25.75 45.53 2.12
CA PRO A 735 -26.77 44.66 2.68
C PRO A 735 -28.19 45.05 2.23
N HIS A 736 -29.09 44.06 2.19
CA HIS A 736 -30.54 44.30 2.12
C HIS A 736 -31.34 43.42 3.08
N SER A 737 -31.89 44.08 4.10
CA SER A 737 -33.24 43.89 4.64
C SER A 737 -33.56 45.18 5.42
N SER A 738 -34.76 45.76 5.50
CA SER A 738 -36.04 45.69 4.80
C SER A 738 -36.91 46.78 5.45
N ASN A 739 -37.78 47.44 4.66
CA ASN A 739 -38.98 48.21 5.05
C ASN A 739 -38.77 49.48 5.93
N THR A 740 -39.43 50.62 5.70
CA THR A 740 -40.89 50.84 5.63
C THR A 740 -41.19 52.25 5.08
N THR A 741 -42.35 52.36 4.45
CA THR A 741 -43.04 53.56 3.96
C THR A 741 -43.61 54.47 5.06
N SER A 742 -43.38 55.77 4.88
CA SER A 742 -44.29 56.93 5.03
C SER A 742 -45.24 57.05 6.25
N THR A 743 -44.99 58.10 7.04
CA THR A 743 -45.94 59.15 7.48
C THR A 743 -47.37 58.73 7.84
N SER A 744 -47.65 58.68 9.15
CA SER A 744 -48.55 59.61 9.86
C SER A 744 -48.53 59.28 11.35
#